data_AF-A0A267F7W3-F1
#
_entry.id   AF-A0A267F7W3-F1
#
_cell.length_a   1.000
_cell.length_b   1.000
_cell.length_c   1.000
_cell.angle_alpha   90.00
_cell.angle_beta   90.00
_cell.angle_gamma   90.00
#
_symmetry.space_group_name_H-M   'P 1'
#
loop_
_entity.id
_entity.type
_entity.pdbx_description
1 polymer ?
#
loop_
_entity_poly.entity_id
_entity_poly.type
_entity_poly.pdbx_seq_one_letter_code
_entity_poly.pdbx_strand_id
1 'polypeptide(L)'
;MLASIQAVQYMPKPHFMRDLTDLFYEKIQRKARAELGRETGDLGWPPLPRHWRIELGKYLTDHLAQLTYRGVPATYGVLDPDSNVQHIRAHPTVAKAFQQAQDATKLMFQPSKLPMLTKPFWPARYMTLNTELLRQYALAQMSEIRLSGPPPTVLEALHTVSSCAWRVDRAMLRLITDRFNSGGAEHLALPARPRSVERLAPPAPGASRADIAALRREKAAERKAERERYSLWCTELYRLSIADWLKDRPFYLPHNMDFRGRAYPMPPHLNHMSCDLSRSLLRFNNAKPLGERGWRWLRIHAINVADLGKKLTNAERLDMADSLLPDIIDSAERPWTGRGWWQNDEAPWQTLATCSEILAAARHPDGPERYVSSFPVHQDGSCNGLQHYAAMGRDVAGALAVNLRAVDRPQDVYQAVVDLVESTRVADAAQGHAVAQSLQGYVVRRTIKQSVMTTVYGVTEYGAIQQILARLKDAEFPSEMRHKAAAYLAKLTLSSIGRIFTSATHIQHWFTDLAKDVAKLRQASIQWRTPLGLPIVQPYPPDPVKQSNAFPPNFVHSLDSCHMMLTALECQKFGVTFAAVHDCFWTHPCDVDAMGRICRQQFVQLHSKPILADLSSHIDRVFSFRQSELASLSGQKLQAAKRFNSRILQIPDKGDFDLSEVLRSEYFFS
;
A
#
# COMPACT_ATOMS: atom_id res chain seq x y z
N MET A 1 -14.92 -22.61 31.23
CA MET A 1 -15.31 -21.24 30.82
C MET A 1 -16.65 -21.24 30.08
N LEU A 2 -16.78 -21.95 28.95
CA LEU A 2 -18.05 -22.01 28.17
C LEU A 2 -19.25 -22.50 29.00
N ALA A 3 -19.04 -23.48 29.89
CA ALA A 3 -20.08 -24.01 30.79
C ALA A 3 -20.58 -23.00 31.86
N SER A 4 -19.92 -21.85 32.01
CA SER A 4 -20.25 -20.83 33.04
C SER A 4 -20.85 -19.55 32.43
N ILE A 5 -21.10 -19.54 31.12
CA ILE A 5 -21.78 -18.44 30.42
C ILE A 5 -23.27 -18.78 30.42
N GLN A 6 -24.08 -17.97 31.09
CA GLN A 6 -25.53 -18.10 31.12
C GLN A 6 -26.15 -17.02 30.24
N ALA A 7 -27.00 -17.43 29.31
CA ALA A 7 -27.87 -16.52 28.57
C ALA A 7 -29.04 -16.13 29.49
N VAL A 8 -29.33 -14.84 29.58
CA VAL A 8 -30.61 -14.38 30.17
C VAL A 8 -31.72 -14.85 29.23
N GLN A 9 -32.63 -15.69 29.70
CA GLN A 9 -33.75 -16.22 28.91
C GLN A 9 -34.55 -15.07 28.28
N TYR A 10 -34.50 -14.95 26.96
CA TYR A 10 -35.47 -14.19 26.18
C TYR A 10 -35.81 -14.97 24.91
N MET A 11 -37.10 -15.23 24.71
CA MET A 11 -37.63 -15.82 23.46
C MET A 11 -37.75 -14.73 22.39
N PRO A 12 -37.50 -15.05 21.10
CA PRO A 12 -37.55 -14.06 20.02
C PRO A 12 -38.96 -13.50 19.82
N LYS A 13 -39.07 -12.25 19.31
CA LYS A 13 -40.29 -11.83 18.60
C LYS A 13 -40.39 -12.70 17.33
N PRO A 14 -41.42 -13.55 17.18
CA PRO A 14 -41.49 -14.59 16.14
C PRO A 14 -41.46 -14.07 14.69
N HIS A 15 -41.81 -12.80 14.49
CA HIS A 15 -41.99 -12.21 13.17
C HIS A 15 -40.67 -11.97 12.41
N PHE A 16 -39.61 -11.49 13.08
CA PHE A 16 -38.36 -11.10 12.39
C PHE A 16 -37.63 -12.27 11.71
N MET A 17 -37.50 -13.41 12.40
CA MET A 17 -36.83 -14.59 11.83
C MET A 17 -37.65 -15.22 10.71
N ARG A 18 -38.99 -15.21 10.85
CA ARG A 18 -39.93 -15.77 9.87
C ARG A 18 -39.93 -14.96 8.58
N ASP A 19 -40.00 -13.62 8.71
CA ASP A 19 -39.91 -12.68 7.59
C ASP A 19 -38.56 -12.81 6.85
N LEU A 20 -37.46 -13.04 7.58
CA LEU A 20 -36.13 -13.27 7.00
C LEU A 20 -36.08 -14.56 6.17
N THR A 21 -36.61 -15.67 6.69
CA THR A 21 -36.68 -16.94 5.94
C THR A 21 -37.58 -16.85 4.71
N ASP A 22 -38.74 -16.19 4.83
CA ASP A 22 -39.73 -16.12 3.75
C ASP A 22 -39.24 -15.23 2.59
N LEU A 23 -38.63 -14.07 2.89
CA LEU A 23 -37.97 -13.21 1.89
C LEU A 23 -36.74 -13.85 1.25
N PHE A 24 -35.98 -14.64 2.02
CA PHE A 24 -34.83 -15.39 1.49
C PHE A 24 -35.30 -16.43 0.47
N TYR A 25 -36.33 -17.19 0.83
CA TYR A 25 -36.92 -18.20 -0.03
C TYR A 25 -37.48 -17.59 -1.32
N GLU A 26 -38.24 -16.48 -1.22
CA GLU A 26 -38.77 -15.77 -2.38
C GLU A 26 -37.69 -15.18 -3.29
N LYS A 27 -36.63 -14.58 -2.74
CA LYS A 27 -35.55 -13.99 -3.56
C LYS A 27 -34.71 -15.04 -4.27
N ILE A 28 -34.49 -16.20 -3.63
CA ILE A 28 -33.81 -17.33 -4.25
C ILE A 28 -34.67 -17.91 -5.36
N GLN A 29 -35.97 -18.11 -5.10
CA GLN A 29 -36.91 -18.56 -6.12
C GLN A 29 -37.02 -17.58 -7.29
N ARG A 30 -37.04 -16.27 -7.05
CA ARG A 30 -37.04 -15.25 -8.12
C ARG A 30 -35.75 -15.22 -8.93
N LYS A 31 -34.59 -15.33 -8.28
CA LYS A 31 -33.29 -15.36 -8.97
C LYS A 31 -33.11 -16.65 -9.77
N ALA A 32 -33.48 -17.79 -9.20
CA ALA A 32 -33.51 -19.07 -9.90
C ALA A 32 -34.47 -19.04 -11.10
N ARG A 33 -35.63 -18.38 -10.99
CA ARG A 33 -36.59 -18.23 -12.10
C ARG A 33 -36.13 -17.26 -13.20
N ALA A 34 -35.43 -16.18 -12.84
CA ALA A 34 -34.95 -15.19 -13.79
C ALA A 34 -33.73 -15.67 -14.59
N GLU A 35 -32.96 -16.62 -14.05
CA GLU A 35 -31.71 -17.13 -14.63
C GLU A 35 -31.85 -18.58 -15.16
N LEU A 36 -33.08 -19.06 -15.41
CA LEU A 36 -33.41 -20.38 -15.97
C LEU A 36 -32.91 -20.53 -17.42
N GLY A 37 -31.60 -20.76 -17.50
CA GLY A 37 -30.81 -21.34 -18.57
C GLY A 37 -29.52 -21.99 -18.06
N ARG A 38 -29.28 -22.00 -16.73
CA ARG A 38 -28.15 -22.70 -16.08
C ARG A 38 -28.60 -23.41 -14.79
N GLU A 39 -27.98 -24.55 -14.51
CA GLU A 39 -28.26 -25.38 -13.33
C GLU A 39 -27.99 -24.60 -12.02
N THR A 40 -28.88 -24.78 -11.06
CA THR A 40 -28.99 -24.03 -9.79
C THR A 40 -27.82 -24.25 -8.81
N GLY A 41 -26.90 -25.17 -9.10
CA GLY A 41 -25.77 -25.52 -8.22
C GLY A 41 -24.66 -24.46 -8.10
N ASP A 42 -24.49 -23.60 -9.11
CA ASP A 42 -23.38 -22.63 -9.18
C ASP A 42 -23.75 -21.20 -8.74
N LEU A 43 -25.02 -20.96 -8.39
CA LEU A 43 -25.50 -19.63 -8.02
C LEU A 43 -25.30 -19.38 -6.53
N GLY A 44 -24.14 -18.85 -6.16
CA GLY A 44 -23.89 -18.34 -4.81
C GLY A 44 -24.99 -17.38 -4.32
N TRP A 45 -25.29 -17.44 -3.03
CA TRP A 45 -26.32 -16.62 -2.38
C TRP A 45 -26.12 -15.12 -2.66
N PRO A 46 -27.15 -14.39 -3.10
CA PRO A 46 -27.03 -12.94 -3.26
C PRO A 46 -26.76 -12.29 -1.90
N PRO A 47 -25.83 -11.32 -1.82
CA PRO A 47 -25.50 -10.67 -0.56
C PRO A 47 -26.73 -9.94 0.00
N LEU A 48 -26.94 -10.08 1.31
CA LEU A 48 -28.00 -9.38 2.02
C LEU A 48 -27.91 -7.85 1.80
N PRO A 49 -29.03 -7.14 1.55
CA PRO A 49 -29.03 -5.68 1.50
C PRO A 49 -28.40 -5.07 2.76
N ARG A 50 -27.78 -3.89 2.62
CA ARG A 50 -27.01 -3.26 3.69
C ARG A 50 -27.83 -3.07 4.98
N HIS A 51 -29.08 -2.62 4.87
CA HIS A 51 -29.95 -2.41 6.05
C HIS A 51 -30.16 -3.72 6.83
N TRP A 52 -30.48 -4.82 6.13
CA TRP A 52 -30.62 -6.15 6.76
C TRP A 52 -29.33 -6.65 7.41
N ARG A 53 -28.16 -6.44 6.78
CA ARG A 53 -26.88 -6.80 7.41
C ARG A 53 -26.62 -6.02 8.69
N ILE A 54 -26.98 -4.73 8.70
CA ILE A 54 -26.86 -3.88 9.89
C ILE A 54 -27.82 -4.34 10.99
N GLU A 55 -29.08 -4.61 10.66
CA GLU A 55 -30.08 -5.07 11.63
C GLU A 55 -29.73 -6.44 12.22
N LEU A 56 -29.36 -7.41 11.38
CA LEU A 56 -28.90 -8.71 11.85
C LEU A 56 -27.65 -8.60 12.71
N GLY A 57 -26.68 -7.76 12.30
CA GLY A 57 -25.47 -7.50 13.06
C GLY A 57 -25.78 -6.91 14.44
N LYS A 58 -26.67 -5.91 14.51
CA LYS A 58 -27.15 -5.33 15.77
C LYS A 58 -27.82 -6.38 16.64
N TYR A 59 -28.76 -7.13 16.10
CA TYR A 59 -29.47 -8.20 16.80
C TYR A 59 -28.51 -9.20 17.46
N LEU A 60 -27.53 -9.73 16.70
CA LEU A 60 -26.54 -10.67 17.22
C LEU A 60 -25.64 -10.04 18.30
N THR A 61 -25.29 -8.77 18.12
CA THR A 61 -24.45 -8.02 19.05
C THR A 61 -25.17 -7.72 20.36
N ASP A 62 -26.45 -7.38 20.31
CA ASP A 62 -27.30 -7.16 21.49
C ASP A 62 -27.46 -8.46 22.30
N HIS A 63 -27.57 -9.61 21.63
CA HIS A 63 -27.58 -10.92 22.30
C HIS A 63 -26.25 -11.24 22.97
N LEU A 64 -25.12 -10.91 22.34
CA LEU A 64 -23.80 -11.04 22.95
C LEU A 64 -23.64 -10.14 24.20
N ALA A 65 -24.26 -8.96 24.20
CA ALA A 65 -24.26 -8.05 25.35
C ALA A 65 -25.07 -8.57 26.55
N GLN A 66 -26.02 -9.47 26.32
CA GLN A 66 -26.84 -10.10 27.37
C GLN A 66 -26.17 -11.30 28.04
N LEU A 67 -25.04 -11.78 27.51
CA LEU A 67 -24.30 -12.87 28.13
C LEU A 67 -23.70 -12.42 29.46
N THR A 68 -23.79 -13.26 30.49
CA THR A 68 -23.15 -13.01 31.78
C THR A 68 -22.10 -14.08 32.10
N TYR A 69 -21.07 -13.68 32.85
CA TYR A 69 -20.04 -14.59 33.37
C TYR A 69 -19.86 -14.31 34.86
N ARG A 70 -20.20 -15.28 35.71
CA ARG A 70 -20.16 -15.13 37.19
C ARG A 70 -20.96 -13.92 37.69
N GLY A 71 -22.14 -13.69 37.12
CA GLY A 71 -23.05 -12.61 37.55
C GLY A 71 -22.70 -11.20 37.04
N VAL A 72 -21.59 -11.02 36.31
CA VAL A 72 -21.29 -9.75 35.61
C VAL A 72 -21.58 -9.85 34.11
N PRO A 73 -22.01 -8.77 33.44
CA PRO A 73 -22.14 -8.74 31.98
C PRO A 73 -20.81 -9.12 31.31
N ALA A 74 -20.86 -9.94 30.28
CA ALA A 74 -19.67 -10.40 29.57
C ALA A 74 -19.04 -9.29 28.71
N THR A 75 -19.87 -8.39 28.20
CA THR A 75 -19.44 -7.20 27.45
C THR A 75 -20.17 -5.95 27.93
N TYR A 76 -19.61 -4.78 27.64
CA TYR A 76 -20.22 -3.48 27.90
C TYR A 76 -19.88 -2.49 26.78
N GLY A 77 -20.76 -1.53 26.55
CA GLY A 77 -20.56 -0.45 25.58
C GLY A 77 -19.79 0.72 26.18
N VAL A 78 -18.84 1.26 25.42
CA VAL A 78 -18.09 2.48 25.73
C VAL A 78 -18.32 3.46 24.59
N LEU A 79 -18.96 4.60 24.88
CA LEU A 79 -19.11 5.66 23.90
C LEU A 79 -17.80 6.44 23.79
N ASP A 80 -17.28 6.55 22.57
CA ASP A 80 -16.21 7.50 22.28
C ASP A 80 -16.84 8.90 22.13
N PRO A 81 -16.50 9.86 23.02
CA PRO A 81 -17.07 11.20 22.98
C PRO A 81 -16.68 12.00 21.74
N ASP A 82 -15.55 11.67 21.10
CA ASP A 82 -15.04 12.45 19.95
C ASP A 82 -15.66 11.99 18.63
N SER A 83 -15.87 10.67 18.47
CA SER A 83 -16.42 10.10 17.23
C SER A 83 -17.91 9.75 17.30
N ASN A 84 -18.53 9.85 18.47
CA ASN A 84 -19.90 9.38 18.75
C ASN A 84 -20.11 7.91 18.32
N VAL A 85 -19.05 7.10 18.41
CA VAL A 85 -19.06 5.67 18.08
C VAL A 85 -19.09 4.87 19.37
N GLN A 86 -19.99 3.90 19.46
CA GLN A 86 -20.04 2.98 20.60
C GLN A 86 -19.14 1.78 20.34
N HIS A 87 -18.12 1.59 21.18
CA HIS A 87 -17.24 0.42 21.17
C HIS A 87 -17.72 -0.62 22.17
N ILE A 88 -17.75 -1.89 21.77
CA ILE A 88 -18.08 -2.99 22.67
C ILE A 88 -16.80 -3.59 23.21
N ARG A 89 -16.70 -3.70 24.53
CA ARG A 89 -15.53 -4.24 25.23
C ARG A 89 -15.92 -5.43 26.09
N ALA A 90 -15.05 -6.43 26.14
CA ALA A 90 -15.19 -7.52 27.10
C ALA A 90 -14.96 -7.00 28.53
N HIS A 91 -15.74 -7.49 29.48
CA HIS A 91 -15.55 -7.19 30.89
C HIS A 91 -14.17 -7.69 31.37
N PRO A 92 -13.40 -6.92 32.19
CA PRO A 92 -12.05 -7.31 32.59
C PRO A 92 -11.96 -8.70 33.24
N THR A 93 -12.98 -9.11 33.99
CA THR A 93 -13.06 -10.46 34.58
C THR A 93 -13.15 -11.55 33.51
N VAL A 94 -13.91 -11.33 32.45
CA VAL A 94 -14.01 -12.26 31.31
C VAL A 94 -12.72 -12.29 30.53
N ALA A 95 -12.12 -11.12 30.25
CA ALA A 95 -10.84 -11.03 29.57
C ALA A 95 -9.71 -11.77 30.34
N LYS A 96 -9.65 -11.60 31.67
CA LYS A 96 -8.71 -12.33 32.53
C LYS A 96 -8.98 -13.83 32.54
N ALA A 97 -10.24 -14.23 32.70
CA ALA A 97 -10.62 -15.64 32.67
C ALA A 97 -10.30 -16.29 31.31
N PHE A 98 -10.51 -15.56 30.22
CA PHE A 98 -10.12 -15.99 28.87
C PHE A 98 -8.60 -16.13 28.78
N GLN A 99 -7.82 -15.15 29.22
CA GLN A 99 -6.36 -15.24 29.22
C GLN A 99 -5.82 -16.40 30.05
N GLN A 100 -6.47 -16.74 31.17
CA GLN A 100 -6.11 -17.86 32.03
C GLN A 100 -6.52 -19.22 31.46
N ALA A 101 -7.64 -19.27 30.74
CA ALA A 101 -8.18 -20.49 30.15
C ALA A 101 -7.67 -20.75 28.73
N GLN A 102 -7.14 -19.73 28.06
CA GLN A 102 -6.63 -19.82 26.71
C GLN A 102 -5.36 -20.67 26.72
N ASP A 103 -5.38 -21.74 25.93
CA ASP A 103 -4.18 -22.50 25.59
C ASP A 103 -3.24 -21.54 24.85
N ALA A 104 -2.19 -21.07 25.54
CA ALA A 104 -1.22 -20.13 25.01
C ALA A 104 -0.46 -20.66 23.79
N THR A 105 -0.61 -21.96 23.47
CA THR A 105 -0.01 -22.60 22.29
C THR A 105 -0.90 -22.54 21.05
N LYS A 106 -2.16 -22.11 21.15
CA LYS A 106 -3.13 -22.14 20.04
C LYS A 106 -3.67 -20.75 19.70
N LEU A 107 -3.59 -20.43 18.40
CA LEU A 107 -4.19 -19.24 17.80
C LEU A 107 -5.22 -19.68 16.76
N MET A 108 -6.39 -19.03 16.77
CA MET A 108 -7.49 -19.33 15.86
C MET A 108 -7.64 -18.19 14.85
N PHE A 109 -7.64 -18.53 13.56
CA PHE A 109 -7.81 -17.57 12.46
C PHE A 109 -9.00 -17.95 11.58
N GLN A 110 -9.63 -16.94 10.99
CA GLN A 110 -10.60 -17.17 9.93
C GLN A 110 -9.86 -17.63 8.65
N PRO A 111 -10.37 -18.62 7.91
CA PRO A 111 -9.71 -19.12 6.70
C PRO A 111 -9.44 -18.04 5.64
N SER A 112 -10.32 -17.04 5.52
CA SER A 112 -10.13 -15.88 4.62
C SER A 112 -8.97 -14.95 5.00
N LYS A 113 -8.42 -15.09 6.20
CA LYS A 113 -7.28 -14.30 6.68
C LYS A 113 -5.96 -15.07 6.57
N LEU A 114 -6.01 -16.31 6.10
CA LEU A 114 -4.85 -17.17 5.89
C LEU A 114 -4.54 -17.31 4.39
N PRO A 115 -3.26 -17.53 4.04
CA PRO A 115 -2.87 -17.95 2.70
C PRO A 115 -3.56 -19.25 2.27
N MET A 116 -3.76 -19.42 0.96
CA MET A 116 -4.34 -20.64 0.40
C MET A 116 -3.26 -21.71 0.24
N LEU A 117 -3.56 -22.96 0.62
CA LEU A 117 -2.63 -24.09 0.42
C LEU A 117 -2.66 -24.62 -1.02
N THR A 118 -3.71 -24.29 -1.76
CA THR A 118 -3.90 -24.66 -3.17
C THR A 118 -3.91 -23.42 -4.04
N LYS A 119 -3.63 -23.61 -5.34
CA LYS A 119 -3.70 -22.53 -6.32
C LYS A 119 -5.11 -21.92 -6.29
N PRO A 120 -5.25 -20.58 -6.27
CA PRO A 120 -6.57 -19.93 -6.24
C PRO A 120 -7.44 -20.34 -7.42
N PHE A 121 -8.74 -20.55 -7.19
CA PHE A 121 -9.67 -20.93 -8.24
C PHE A 121 -9.97 -19.73 -9.14
N TRP A 122 -10.16 -19.96 -10.44
CA TRP A 122 -10.51 -18.90 -11.37
C TRP A 122 -11.94 -18.39 -11.12
N PRO A 123 -12.20 -17.08 -11.03
CA PRO A 123 -11.22 -15.98 -11.10
C PRO A 123 -10.68 -15.62 -9.70
N ALA A 124 -9.40 -15.93 -9.45
CA ALA A 124 -8.56 -15.53 -8.30
C ALA A 124 -9.21 -15.57 -6.88
N ARG A 125 -10.06 -16.56 -6.58
CA ARG A 125 -10.84 -16.62 -5.33
C ARG A 125 -10.49 -17.81 -4.45
N TYR A 126 -10.89 -17.68 -3.18
CA TYR A 126 -11.05 -18.83 -2.27
C TYR A 126 -12.10 -19.80 -2.84
N MET A 127 -11.89 -21.11 -2.66
CA MET A 127 -12.74 -22.14 -3.27
C MET A 127 -14.22 -22.04 -2.87
N THR A 128 -14.51 -21.73 -1.61
CA THR A 128 -15.89 -21.72 -1.07
C THR A 128 -16.33 -20.36 -0.52
N LEU A 129 -15.40 -19.43 -0.30
CA LEU A 129 -15.70 -18.13 0.29
C LEU A 129 -15.96 -17.10 -0.81
N ASN A 130 -17.17 -16.55 -0.83
CA ASN A 130 -17.50 -15.45 -1.71
C ASN A 130 -16.73 -14.20 -1.27
N THR A 131 -15.76 -13.81 -2.09
CA THR A 131 -14.90 -12.63 -1.85
C THR A 131 -15.19 -11.57 -2.89
N GLU A 132 -15.32 -10.33 -2.43
CA GLU A 132 -15.54 -9.18 -3.30
C GLU A 132 -14.25 -8.85 -4.04
N LEU A 133 -14.40 -8.52 -5.33
CA LEU A 133 -13.29 -8.10 -6.19
C LEU A 133 -12.69 -6.76 -5.72
N LEU A 134 -13.54 -5.86 -5.20
CA LEU A 134 -13.16 -4.55 -4.66
C LEU A 134 -13.11 -4.59 -3.13
N ARG A 135 -12.02 -4.11 -2.54
CA ARG A 135 -11.84 -3.97 -1.07
C ARG A 135 -12.75 -2.94 -0.44
N GLN A 136 -12.83 -1.77 -1.08
CA GLN A 136 -13.58 -0.63 -0.56
C GLN A 136 -14.99 -0.64 -1.10
N TYR A 137 -15.91 -0.14 -0.29
CA TYR A 137 -17.33 -0.09 -0.61
C TYR A 137 -17.65 1.07 -1.56
N ALA A 138 -17.15 0.98 -2.80
CA ALA A 138 -17.47 1.90 -3.90
C ALA A 138 -18.76 1.43 -4.57
N LEU A 139 -19.91 1.69 -3.93
CA LEU A 139 -21.22 1.16 -4.36
C LEU A 139 -21.54 1.39 -5.84
N ALA A 140 -21.26 2.60 -6.36
CA ALA A 140 -21.52 2.95 -7.75
C ALA A 140 -20.67 2.10 -8.71
N GLN A 141 -19.37 2.01 -8.45
CA GLN A 141 -18.45 1.19 -9.23
C GLN A 141 -18.80 -0.30 -9.15
N MET A 142 -19.09 -0.81 -7.95
CA MET A 142 -19.50 -2.20 -7.77
C MET A 142 -20.78 -2.53 -8.55
N SER A 143 -21.73 -1.59 -8.58
CA SER A 143 -22.97 -1.74 -9.35
C SER A 143 -22.67 -1.77 -10.85
N GLU A 144 -21.81 -0.88 -11.34
CA GLU A 144 -21.41 -0.87 -12.76
C GLU A 144 -20.67 -2.16 -13.16
N ILE A 145 -19.74 -2.65 -12.33
CA ILE A 145 -19.03 -3.92 -12.57
C ILE A 145 -19.99 -5.11 -12.54
N ARG A 146 -20.99 -5.10 -11.64
CA ARG A 146 -22.00 -6.17 -11.59
C ARG A 146 -22.90 -6.18 -12.82
N LEU A 147 -23.20 -5.01 -13.39
CA LEU A 147 -24.03 -4.87 -14.59
C LEU A 147 -23.26 -5.19 -15.88
N SER A 148 -22.04 -4.67 -16.02
CA SER A 148 -21.23 -4.78 -17.24
C SER A 148 -20.30 -6.00 -17.27
N GLY A 149 -20.11 -6.66 -16.13
CA GLY A 149 -19.10 -7.69 -15.93
C GLY A 149 -17.71 -7.11 -15.66
N PRO A 150 -16.88 -7.78 -14.84
CA PRO A 150 -15.48 -7.38 -14.66
C PRO A 150 -14.68 -7.58 -15.96
N PRO A 151 -13.77 -6.66 -16.32
CA PRO A 151 -12.94 -6.82 -17.52
C PRO A 151 -12.12 -8.13 -17.45
N PRO A 152 -12.13 -8.97 -18.52
CA PRO A 152 -11.42 -10.26 -18.51
C PRO A 152 -9.91 -10.10 -18.27
N THR A 153 -9.29 -9.10 -18.88
CA THR A 153 -7.85 -8.79 -18.73
C THR A 153 -7.46 -8.47 -17.29
N VAL A 154 -8.32 -7.77 -16.54
CA VAL A 154 -8.10 -7.45 -15.13
C VAL A 154 -8.24 -8.70 -14.27
N LEU A 155 -9.23 -9.55 -14.55
CA LEU A 155 -9.37 -10.83 -13.85
C LEU A 155 -8.19 -11.76 -14.11
N GLU A 156 -7.71 -11.79 -15.36
CA GLU A 156 -6.56 -12.58 -15.76
C GLU A 156 -5.31 -12.12 -15.02
N ALA A 157 -5.02 -10.82 -15.03
CA ALA A 157 -3.86 -10.27 -14.33
C ALA A 157 -3.92 -10.53 -12.81
N LEU A 158 -5.09 -10.37 -12.18
CA LEU A 158 -5.27 -10.70 -10.76
C LEU A 158 -5.05 -12.19 -10.49
N HIS A 159 -5.52 -13.07 -11.38
CA HIS A 159 -5.27 -14.50 -11.26
C HIS A 159 -3.79 -14.85 -11.44
N THR A 160 -3.09 -14.21 -12.39
CA THR A 160 -1.66 -14.38 -12.62
C THR A 160 -0.86 -14.07 -11.36
N VAL A 161 -1.06 -12.89 -10.77
CA VAL A 161 -0.36 -12.48 -9.54
C VAL A 161 -0.74 -13.37 -8.35
N SER A 162 -2.02 -13.77 -8.26
CA SER A 162 -2.50 -14.69 -7.20
C SER A 162 -1.98 -16.12 -7.34
N SER A 163 -1.63 -16.52 -8.55
CA SER A 163 -1.13 -17.86 -8.88
C SER A 163 0.35 -18.03 -8.55
N CYS A 164 1.05 -16.96 -8.15
CA CYS A 164 2.41 -17.05 -7.67
C CYS A 164 2.47 -17.91 -6.40
N ALA A 165 3.23 -19.00 -6.46
CA ALA A 165 3.44 -19.91 -5.35
C ALA A 165 4.58 -19.41 -4.46
N TRP A 166 4.35 -19.40 -3.16
CA TRP A 166 5.27 -18.94 -2.13
C TRP A 166 5.65 -20.06 -1.16
N ARG A 167 6.79 -19.90 -0.49
CA ARG A 167 7.26 -20.72 0.62
C ARG A 167 7.92 -19.84 1.66
N VAL A 168 7.97 -20.31 2.91
CA VAL A 168 8.69 -19.61 3.99
C VAL A 168 10.18 -19.96 3.96
N ASP A 169 11.02 -18.96 4.20
CA ASP A 169 12.43 -19.15 4.50
C ASP A 169 12.61 -19.68 5.93
N ARG A 170 13.00 -20.96 6.04
CA ARG A 170 13.16 -21.66 7.32
C ARG A 170 14.31 -21.10 8.16
N ALA A 171 15.40 -20.70 7.52
CA ALA A 171 16.58 -20.21 8.22
C ALA A 171 16.26 -18.84 8.84
N MET A 172 15.66 -17.95 8.04
CA MET A 172 15.21 -16.65 8.51
C MET A 172 14.12 -16.76 9.57
N LEU A 173 13.12 -17.63 9.38
CA LEU A 173 12.06 -17.85 10.38
C LEU A 173 12.63 -18.28 11.72
N ARG A 174 13.57 -19.23 11.74
CA ARG A 174 14.21 -19.69 12.98
C ARG A 174 14.95 -18.55 13.67
N LEU A 175 15.79 -17.84 12.92
CA LEU A 175 16.59 -16.73 13.43
C LEU A 175 15.71 -15.62 14.05
N ILE A 176 14.64 -15.23 13.35
CA ILE A 176 13.70 -14.20 13.81
C ILE A 176 12.93 -14.69 15.04
N THR A 177 12.45 -15.93 15.02
CA THR A 177 11.66 -16.51 16.13
C THR A 177 12.50 -16.65 17.39
N ASP A 178 13.75 -17.10 17.27
CA ASP A 178 14.68 -17.22 18.39
C ASP A 178 14.93 -15.86 19.04
N ARG A 179 15.13 -14.81 18.23
CA ARG A 179 15.30 -13.44 18.75
C ARG A 179 14.02 -12.89 19.34
N PHE A 180 12.87 -13.11 18.70
CA PHE A 180 11.57 -12.66 19.19
C PHE A 180 11.25 -13.24 20.57
N ASN A 181 11.55 -14.52 20.79
CA ASN A 181 11.38 -15.20 22.06
C ASN A 181 12.42 -14.79 23.12
N SER A 182 13.63 -14.37 22.70
CA SER A 182 14.75 -13.99 23.58
C SER A 182 14.79 -12.51 23.97
N GLY A 183 13.72 -11.74 23.70
CA GLY A 183 13.61 -10.34 24.10
C GLY A 183 13.52 -9.32 22.96
N GLY A 184 13.40 -9.76 21.71
CA GLY A 184 13.21 -8.88 20.55
C GLY A 184 14.45 -8.06 20.17
N ALA A 185 14.29 -7.19 19.19
CA ALA A 185 15.28 -6.24 18.70
C ALA A 185 14.55 -4.97 18.22
N GLU A 186 14.29 -4.04 19.13
CA GLU A 186 13.46 -2.85 18.83
C GLU A 186 14.07 -1.98 17.72
N HIS A 187 15.41 -1.89 17.65
CA HIS A 187 16.12 -1.16 16.58
C HIS A 187 15.90 -1.79 15.19
N LEU A 188 15.54 -3.07 15.12
CA LEU A 188 15.19 -3.80 13.90
C LEU A 188 13.68 -3.98 13.72
N ALA A 189 12.87 -3.15 14.41
CA ALA A 189 11.42 -3.23 14.42
C ALA A 189 10.86 -4.61 14.85
N LEU A 190 11.60 -5.38 15.65
CA LEU A 190 11.17 -6.64 16.23
C LEU A 190 10.81 -6.42 17.72
N PRO A 191 9.52 -6.26 18.06
CA PRO A 191 9.10 -5.86 19.40
C PRO A 191 9.36 -6.95 20.44
N ALA A 192 9.81 -6.55 21.62
CA ALA A 192 9.86 -7.41 22.80
C ALA A 192 8.44 -7.61 23.35
N ARG A 193 8.21 -8.74 24.04
CA ARG A 193 6.99 -8.91 24.83
C ARG A 193 6.97 -7.83 25.93
N PRO A 194 5.94 -6.97 26.01
CA PRO A 194 5.88 -5.96 27.06
C PRO A 194 5.89 -6.62 28.44
N ARG A 195 6.87 -6.25 29.28
CA ARG A 195 6.80 -6.53 30.71
C ARG A 195 5.79 -5.55 31.33
N SER A 196 5.05 -5.99 32.34
CA SER A 196 4.21 -5.10 33.13
C SER A 196 5.06 -3.95 33.66
N VAL A 197 4.80 -2.73 33.23
CA VAL A 197 5.56 -1.54 33.65
C VAL A 197 5.47 -1.42 35.17
N GLU A 198 6.61 -1.16 35.83
CA GLU A 198 6.60 -0.79 37.23
C GLU A 198 5.70 0.43 37.41
N ARG A 199 4.78 0.37 38.37
CA ARG A 199 3.85 1.49 38.58
C ARG A 199 4.64 2.71 39.01
N LEU A 200 4.75 3.72 38.14
CA LEU A 200 5.27 5.04 38.48
C LEU A 200 4.67 5.49 39.82
N ALA A 201 5.55 5.87 40.75
CA ALA A 201 5.19 6.23 42.11
C ALA A 201 4.04 7.27 42.14
N PRO A 202 3.20 7.26 43.18
CA PRO A 202 2.25 8.35 43.39
C PRO A 202 3.02 9.69 43.52
N PRO A 203 2.39 10.83 43.17
CA PRO A 203 3.02 12.13 43.36
C PRO A 203 3.40 12.31 44.84
N ALA A 204 4.54 12.94 45.11
CA ALA A 204 4.98 13.21 46.46
C ALA A 204 3.91 14.01 47.24
N PRO A 205 3.75 13.78 48.55
CA PRO A 205 2.86 14.60 49.38
C PRO A 205 3.26 16.08 49.27
N GLY A 206 2.35 16.95 48.84
CA GLY A 206 2.61 18.40 48.66
C GLY A 206 3.03 18.83 47.25
N ALA A 207 3.04 17.94 46.25
CA ALA A 207 3.37 18.28 44.86
C ALA A 207 2.44 19.35 44.26
N SER A 208 3.00 20.26 43.44
CA SER A 208 2.22 21.34 42.83
C SER A 208 1.21 20.80 41.79
N ARG A 209 0.18 21.60 41.45
CA ARG A 209 -0.78 21.23 40.39
C ARG A 209 -0.08 20.98 39.04
N ALA A 210 1.01 21.69 38.77
CA ALA A 210 1.82 21.52 37.56
C ALA A 210 2.56 20.16 37.55
N ASP A 211 3.14 19.77 38.68
CA ASP A 211 3.85 18.48 38.83
C ASP A 211 2.89 17.30 38.73
N ILE A 212 1.70 17.41 39.34
CA ILE A 212 0.64 16.40 39.21
C ILE A 212 0.19 16.27 37.75
N ALA A 213 0.06 17.39 37.04
CA ALA A 213 -0.30 17.38 35.61
C ALA A 213 0.84 16.82 34.73
N ALA A 214 2.10 17.11 35.04
CA ALA A 214 3.27 16.53 34.38
C ALA A 214 3.32 15.01 34.57
N LEU A 215 3.21 14.52 35.81
CA LEU A 215 3.18 13.10 36.12
C LEU A 215 1.98 12.37 35.47
N ARG A 216 0.82 13.03 35.36
CA ARG A 216 -0.34 12.48 34.63
C ARG A 216 -0.05 12.34 33.13
N ARG A 217 0.60 13.34 32.52
CA ARG A 217 1.00 13.29 31.10
C ARG A 217 2.03 12.19 30.85
N GLU A 218 3.01 12.05 31.74
CA GLU A 218 4.02 10.99 31.70
C GLU A 218 3.37 9.60 31.80
N LYS A 219 2.53 9.36 32.81
CA LYS A 219 1.75 8.12 32.96
C LYS A 219 0.89 7.80 31.73
N ALA A 220 0.28 8.82 31.12
CA ALA A 220 -0.51 8.64 29.90
C ALA A 220 0.36 8.29 28.68
N ALA A 221 1.53 8.91 28.55
CA ALA A 221 2.50 8.63 27.50
C ALA A 221 3.06 7.21 27.61
N GLU A 222 3.44 6.76 28.80
CA GLU A 222 3.91 5.39 29.02
C GLU A 222 2.85 4.34 28.70
N ARG A 223 1.61 4.53 29.17
CA ARG A 223 0.48 3.63 28.83
C ARG A 223 0.18 3.62 27.35
N LYS A 224 0.37 4.75 26.66
CA LYS A 224 0.24 4.81 25.20
C LYS A 224 1.34 3.97 24.54
N ALA A 225 2.60 4.18 24.92
CA ALA A 225 3.74 3.43 24.39
C ALA A 225 3.63 1.92 24.66
N GLU A 226 3.18 1.51 25.85
CA GLU A 226 2.95 0.10 26.20
C GLU A 226 1.90 -0.54 25.30
N ARG A 227 0.76 0.14 25.07
CA ARG A 227 -0.30 -0.36 24.18
C ARG A 227 0.17 -0.46 22.74
N GLU A 228 0.95 0.51 22.27
CA GLU A 228 1.55 0.49 20.94
C GLU A 228 2.52 -0.70 20.80
N ARG A 229 3.44 -0.90 21.76
CA ARG A 229 4.35 -2.06 21.80
C ARG A 229 3.59 -3.39 21.83
N TYR A 230 2.54 -3.50 22.65
CA TYR A 230 1.71 -4.71 22.72
C TYR A 230 0.99 -5.01 21.40
N SER A 231 0.50 -3.96 20.72
CA SER A 231 -0.13 -4.10 19.40
C SER A 231 0.85 -4.59 18.34
N LEU A 232 2.07 -4.03 18.32
CA LEU A 232 3.14 -4.47 17.42
C LEU A 232 3.55 -5.91 17.74
N TRP A 233 3.73 -6.25 19.02
CA TRP A 233 4.05 -7.61 19.45
C TRP A 233 2.98 -8.63 19.02
N CYS A 234 1.69 -8.32 19.19
CA CYS A 234 0.60 -9.18 18.70
C CYS A 234 0.65 -9.36 17.18
N THR A 235 1.00 -8.31 16.44
CA THR A 235 1.10 -8.35 14.98
C THR A 235 2.19 -9.31 14.53
N GLU A 236 3.37 -9.22 15.14
CA GLU A 236 4.48 -10.14 14.86
C GLU A 236 4.20 -11.56 15.33
N LEU A 237 3.56 -11.73 16.50
CA LEU A 237 3.13 -13.06 16.97
C LEU A 237 2.26 -13.76 15.93
N TYR A 238 1.24 -13.09 15.40
CA TYR A 238 0.36 -13.68 14.38
C TYR A 238 1.11 -14.01 13.10
N ARG A 239 1.99 -13.12 12.64
CA ARG A 239 2.78 -13.34 11.42
C ARG A 239 3.71 -14.54 11.58
N LEU A 240 4.49 -14.60 12.65
CA LEU A 240 5.46 -15.67 12.91
C LEU A 240 4.77 -17.01 13.16
N SER A 241 3.63 -17.03 13.85
CA SER A 241 2.84 -18.26 14.03
C SER A 241 2.27 -18.80 12.72
N ILE A 242 1.79 -17.92 11.84
CA ILE A 242 1.31 -18.33 10.51
C ILE A 242 2.49 -18.82 9.64
N ALA A 243 3.63 -18.15 9.71
CA ALA A 243 4.84 -18.56 8.99
C ALA A 243 5.36 -19.92 9.48
N ASP A 244 5.36 -20.17 10.79
CA ASP A 244 5.74 -21.47 11.35
C ASP A 244 4.78 -22.59 10.93
N TRP A 245 3.48 -22.31 10.88
CA TRP A 245 2.48 -23.27 10.38
C TRP A 245 2.68 -23.62 8.89
N LEU A 246 3.16 -22.67 8.08
CA LEU A 246 3.39 -22.80 6.64
C LEU A 246 4.81 -23.23 6.25
N LYS A 247 5.76 -23.38 7.19
CA LYS A 247 7.20 -23.56 6.88
C LYS A 247 7.55 -24.77 6.02
N ASP A 248 6.68 -25.78 6.00
CA ASP A 248 6.84 -27.03 5.27
C ASP A 248 5.90 -27.15 4.06
N ARG A 249 5.13 -26.11 3.73
CA ARG A 249 4.08 -26.19 2.71
C ARG A 249 4.15 -25.01 1.73
N PRO A 250 3.99 -25.24 0.42
CA PRO A 250 3.73 -24.16 -0.51
C PRO A 250 2.38 -23.52 -0.20
N PHE A 251 2.28 -22.23 -0.47
CA PHE A 251 1.02 -21.49 -0.35
C PHE A 251 0.90 -20.40 -1.40
N TYR A 252 -0.30 -19.88 -1.54
CA TYR A 252 -0.69 -18.88 -2.51
C TYR A 252 -1.37 -17.71 -1.81
N LEU A 253 -1.17 -16.52 -2.36
CA LEU A 253 -1.74 -15.29 -1.83
C LEU A 253 -2.81 -14.81 -2.82
N PRO A 254 -4.11 -15.13 -2.61
CA PRO A 254 -5.15 -14.61 -3.48
C PRO A 254 -5.22 -13.08 -3.36
N HIS A 255 -5.38 -12.38 -4.48
CA HIS A 255 -5.44 -10.92 -4.55
C HIS A 255 -6.85 -10.42 -4.85
N ASN A 256 -7.22 -9.31 -4.22
CA ASN A 256 -8.30 -8.44 -4.66
C ASN A 256 -7.72 -7.07 -5.03
N MET A 257 -8.56 -6.11 -5.41
CA MET A 257 -8.11 -4.77 -5.74
C MET A 257 -8.85 -3.68 -4.95
N ASP A 258 -8.26 -2.49 -4.86
CA ASP A 258 -9.00 -1.30 -4.44
C ASP A 258 -9.85 -0.73 -5.59
N PHE A 259 -10.59 0.35 -5.34
CA PHE A 259 -11.45 0.99 -6.34
C PHE A 259 -10.69 1.54 -7.55
N ARG A 260 -9.36 1.71 -7.44
CA ARG A 260 -8.49 2.27 -8.49
C ARG A 260 -7.87 1.18 -9.36
N GLY A 261 -7.95 -0.08 -8.92
CA GLY A 261 -7.37 -1.23 -9.60
C GLY A 261 -6.09 -1.77 -8.94
N ARG A 262 -5.59 -1.17 -7.86
CA ARG A 262 -4.34 -1.64 -7.23
C ARG A 262 -4.59 -2.99 -6.56
N ALA A 263 -3.78 -3.98 -6.92
CA ALA A 263 -3.88 -5.34 -6.39
C ALA A 263 -3.30 -5.44 -4.96
N TYR A 264 -3.93 -6.25 -4.12
CA TYR A 264 -3.53 -6.50 -2.73
C TYR A 264 -3.85 -7.93 -2.29
N PRO A 265 -2.92 -8.64 -1.61
CA PRO A 265 -3.17 -9.95 -0.98
C PRO A 265 -4.31 -9.90 0.03
N MET A 266 -5.30 -10.76 -0.13
CA MET A 266 -6.42 -10.88 0.80
C MET A 266 -5.97 -11.28 2.22
N PRO A 267 -5.01 -12.22 2.42
CA PRO A 267 -4.50 -12.55 3.76
C PRO A 267 -3.75 -11.35 4.37
N PRO A 268 -4.22 -10.77 5.49
CA PRO A 268 -3.66 -9.53 6.01
C PRO A 268 -2.38 -9.72 6.86
N HIS A 269 -2.17 -10.91 7.43
CA HIS A 269 -1.14 -11.12 8.45
C HIS A 269 0.24 -11.47 7.87
N LEU A 270 0.30 -12.42 6.93
CA LEU A 270 1.52 -12.85 6.25
C LEU A 270 1.33 -12.69 4.73
N ASN A 271 2.04 -11.73 4.14
CA ASN A 271 2.06 -11.47 2.70
C ASN A 271 3.29 -10.64 2.31
N HIS A 272 3.63 -10.63 1.02
CA HIS A 272 4.82 -9.95 0.49
C HIS A 272 4.69 -8.42 0.40
N MET A 273 3.49 -7.86 0.56
CA MET A 273 3.27 -6.41 0.56
C MET A 273 3.41 -5.77 1.95
N SER A 274 3.62 -6.56 2.99
CA SER A 274 3.73 -6.09 4.37
C SER A 274 5.13 -5.48 4.65
N CYS A 275 5.55 -5.48 5.93
CA CYS A 275 6.82 -4.91 6.38
C CYS A 275 8.04 -5.71 5.90
N ASP A 276 9.23 -5.10 6.06
CA ASP A 276 10.55 -5.67 5.75
C ASP A 276 10.71 -7.12 6.26
N LEU A 277 10.40 -7.37 7.54
CA LEU A 277 10.42 -8.70 8.15
C LEU A 277 9.50 -9.71 7.41
N SER A 278 8.32 -9.28 6.98
CA SER A 278 7.42 -10.16 6.23
C SER A 278 7.98 -10.51 4.85
N ARG A 279 8.69 -9.58 4.21
CA ARG A 279 9.31 -9.78 2.90
C ARG A 279 10.51 -10.72 2.98
N SER A 280 11.33 -10.58 4.03
CA SER A 280 12.50 -11.45 4.25
C SER A 280 12.13 -12.90 4.54
N LEU A 281 10.92 -13.16 5.03
CA LEU A 281 10.42 -14.51 5.30
C LEU A 281 9.92 -15.24 4.05
N LEU A 282 9.68 -14.54 2.94
CA LEU A 282 8.96 -15.08 1.79
C LEU A 282 9.89 -15.31 0.60
N ARG A 283 9.82 -16.52 0.04
CA ARG A 283 10.53 -16.93 -1.17
C ARG A 283 9.55 -17.49 -2.19
N PHE A 284 9.92 -17.49 -3.47
CA PHE A 284 9.16 -18.22 -4.47
C PHE A 284 9.22 -19.72 -4.18
N ASN A 285 8.13 -20.44 -4.40
CA ASN A 285 8.13 -21.89 -4.22
C ASN A 285 8.97 -22.59 -5.28
N ASN A 286 8.83 -22.14 -6.53
CA ASN A 286 9.60 -22.64 -7.65
C ASN A 286 10.95 -21.95 -7.68
N ALA A 287 12.03 -22.71 -7.85
CA ALA A 287 13.39 -22.21 -7.89
C ALA A 287 13.95 -22.31 -9.32
N LYS A 288 14.88 -21.41 -9.68
CA LYS A 288 15.52 -21.37 -11.00
C LYS A 288 17.05 -21.27 -10.82
N PRO A 289 17.86 -21.89 -11.69
CA PRO A 289 19.31 -21.73 -11.65
C PRO A 289 19.66 -20.25 -11.87
N LEU A 290 20.62 -19.73 -11.10
CA LEU A 290 21.03 -18.32 -11.21
C LEU A 290 21.58 -17.99 -12.60
N GLY A 291 22.47 -18.84 -13.13
CA GLY A 291 23.34 -18.47 -14.24
C GLY A 291 24.23 -17.27 -13.91
N GLU A 292 25.03 -16.85 -14.88
CA GLU A 292 25.92 -15.67 -14.73
C GLU A 292 25.13 -14.40 -14.41
N ARG A 293 24.00 -14.21 -15.11
CA ARG A 293 23.13 -13.03 -14.97
C ARG A 293 22.46 -12.99 -13.59
N GLY A 294 21.95 -14.11 -13.10
CA GLY A 294 21.35 -14.18 -11.78
C GLY A 294 22.36 -13.96 -10.67
N TRP A 295 23.58 -14.47 -10.82
CA TRP A 295 24.67 -14.21 -9.87
C TRP A 295 25.07 -12.73 -9.81
N ARG A 296 25.11 -12.06 -10.97
CA ARG A 296 25.29 -10.59 -11.05
C ARG A 296 24.14 -9.85 -10.34
N TRP A 297 22.89 -10.16 -10.68
CA TRP A 297 21.73 -9.46 -10.15
C TRP A 297 21.55 -9.65 -8.65
N LEU A 298 21.89 -10.82 -8.09
CA LEU A 298 21.81 -11.07 -6.66
C LEU A 298 22.76 -10.17 -5.85
N ARG A 299 23.98 -9.93 -6.37
CA ARG A 299 24.95 -9.02 -5.76
C ARG A 299 24.55 -7.56 -5.87
N ILE A 300 24.07 -7.13 -7.04
CA ILE A 300 23.50 -5.77 -7.22
C ILE A 300 22.31 -5.58 -6.27
N HIS A 301 21.48 -6.60 -6.11
CA HIS A 301 20.33 -6.55 -5.22
C HIS A 301 20.73 -6.32 -3.75
N ALA A 302 21.83 -6.91 -3.27
CA ALA A 302 22.33 -6.65 -1.92
C ALA A 302 22.64 -5.16 -1.67
N ILE A 303 23.23 -4.50 -2.66
CA ILE A 303 23.53 -3.05 -2.61
C ILE A 303 22.24 -2.23 -2.68
N ASN A 304 21.30 -2.60 -3.54
CA ASN A 304 20.01 -1.93 -3.66
C ASN A 304 19.20 -2.00 -2.36
N VAL A 305 19.13 -3.16 -1.71
CA VAL A 305 18.37 -3.38 -0.46
C VAL A 305 19.04 -2.72 0.74
N ALA A 306 20.37 -2.70 0.78
CA ALA A 306 21.15 -1.93 1.75
C ALA A 306 21.04 -0.40 1.54
N ASP A 307 20.32 0.03 0.49
CA ASP A 307 20.12 1.44 0.12
C ASP A 307 21.42 2.19 -0.22
N LEU A 308 22.45 1.44 -0.64
CA LEU A 308 23.77 1.95 -1.00
C LEU A 308 23.83 2.27 -2.51
N GLY A 309 24.71 3.21 -2.90
CA GLY A 309 25.06 3.37 -4.31
C GLY A 309 23.95 3.90 -5.25
N LYS A 310 23.01 4.72 -4.76
CA LYS A 310 21.86 5.22 -5.58
C LYS A 310 22.25 5.92 -6.88
N LYS A 311 23.37 6.66 -6.87
CA LYS A 311 23.90 7.38 -8.03
C LYS A 311 24.84 6.53 -8.90
N LEU A 312 25.17 5.33 -8.43
CA LEU A 312 26.08 4.43 -9.11
C LEU A 312 25.36 3.66 -10.20
N THR A 313 26.10 3.37 -11.26
CA THR A 313 25.69 2.46 -12.33
C THR A 313 25.60 1.03 -11.83
N ASN A 314 24.91 0.16 -12.57
CA ASN A 314 24.82 -1.25 -12.22
C ASN A 314 26.20 -1.96 -12.21
N ALA A 315 27.16 -1.48 -12.98
CA ALA A 315 28.54 -1.97 -12.94
C ALA A 315 29.26 -1.52 -11.66
N GLU A 316 29.21 -0.23 -11.33
CA GLU A 316 29.80 0.30 -10.09
C GLU A 316 29.15 -0.30 -8.83
N ARG A 317 27.84 -0.61 -8.87
CA ARG A 317 27.16 -1.35 -7.79
C ARG A 317 27.67 -2.77 -7.65
N LEU A 318 28.00 -3.44 -8.76
CA LEU A 318 28.59 -4.77 -8.73
C LEU A 318 30.00 -4.74 -8.11
N ASP A 319 30.83 -3.78 -8.51
CA ASP A 319 32.18 -3.60 -7.94
C ASP A 319 32.13 -3.31 -6.44
N MET A 320 31.15 -2.52 -6.00
CA MET A 320 30.88 -2.25 -4.59
C MET A 320 30.44 -3.53 -3.85
N ALA A 321 29.56 -4.33 -4.45
CA ALA A 321 29.13 -5.60 -3.87
C ALA A 321 30.29 -6.58 -3.70
N ASP A 322 31.19 -6.64 -4.68
CA ASP A 322 32.38 -7.50 -4.62
C ASP A 322 33.37 -7.02 -3.56
N SER A 323 33.51 -5.70 -3.37
CA SER A 323 34.33 -5.11 -2.30
C SER A 323 33.75 -5.39 -0.90
N LEU A 324 32.42 -5.40 -0.77
CA LEU A 324 31.70 -5.67 0.49
C LEU A 324 31.41 -7.15 0.73
N LEU A 325 31.83 -8.05 -0.17
CA LEU A 325 31.56 -9.47 -0.07
C LEU A 325 31.99 -10.10 1.28
N PRO A 326 33.13 -9.72 1.90
CA PRO A 326 33.47 -10.19 3.24
C PRO A 326 32.45 -9.81 4.33
N ASP A 327 31.84 -8.63 4.25
CA ASP A 327 30.82 -8.14 5.19
C ASP A 327 29.48 -8.82 4.96
N ILE A 328 29.13 -9.09 3.70
CA ILE A 328 27.95 -9.85 3.30
C ILE A 328 28.05 -11.29 3.85
N ILE A 329 29.19 -11.95 3.66
CA ILE A 329 29.44 -13.31 4.16
C ILE A 329 29.41 -13.35 5.69
N ASP A 330 30.08 -12.42 6.37
CA ASP A 330 30.09 -12.33 7.83
C ASP A 330 28.67 -12.12 8.40
N SER A 331 27.88 -11.26 7.75
CA SER A 331 26.49 -11.01 8.12
C SER A 331 25.61 -12.26 8.03
N ALA A 332 25.83 -13.10 7.02
CA ALA A 332 25.09 -14.35 6.84
C ALA A 332 25.55 -15.46 7.81
N GLU A 333 26.85 -15.59 8.07
CA GLU A 333 27.40 -16.61 8.96
C GLU A 333 27.17 -16.29 10.44
N ARG A 334 27.28 -15.01 10.81
CA ARG A 334 27.22 -14.53 12.19
C ARG A 334 26.27 -13.33 12.33
N PRO A 335 24.95 -13.50 12.10
CA PRO A 335 24.02 -12.37 12.03
C PRO A 335 23.98 -11.50 13.31
N TRP A 336 24.16 -12.13 14.48
CA TRP A 336 24.09 -11.47 15.79
C TRP A 336 25.45 -11.18 16.43
N THR A 337 26.50 -11.91 16.05
CA THR A 337 27.83 -11.87 16.72
C THR A 337 28.95 -11.36 15.80
N GLY A 338 28.67 -11.16 14.51
CA GLY A 338 29.60 -10.60 13.54
C GLY A 338 29.67 -9.07 13.61
N ARG A 339 30.09 -8.45 12.51
CA ARG A 339 30.26 -7.00 12.38
C ARG A 339 28.96 -6.22 12.31
N GLY A 340 27.84 -6.91 12.05
CA GLY A 340 26.50 -6.32 12.08
C GLY A 340 26.22 -5.31 10.96
N TRP A 341 26.88 -5.45 9.81
CA TRP A 341 26.74 -4.55 8.65
C TRP A 341 25.27 -4.32 8.26
N TRP A 342 24.50 -5.40 8.13
CA TRP A 342 23.08 -5.37 7.75
C TRP A 342 22.14 -4.65 8.74
N GLN A 343 22.54 -4.44 10.00
CA GLN A 343 21.62 -3.97 11.06
C GLN A 343 21.29 -2.47 10.96
N ASN A 344 22.09 -1.70 10.21
CA ASN A 344 21.93 -0.24 10.10
C ASN A 344 21.26 0.21 8.79
N ASP A 345 20.83 -0.73 7.95
CA ASP A 345 20.27 -0.45 6.62
C ASP A 345 18.80 0.02 6.68
N GLU A 346 18.27 0.56 5.57
CA GLU A 346 16.84 0.94 5.46
C GLU A 346 15.92 -0.30 5.53
N ALA A 347 16.38 -1.46 5.04
CA ALA A 347 15.65 -2.73 5.00
C ALA A 347 16.49 -3.91 5.55
N PRO A 348 16.79 -3.93 6.87
CA PRO A 348 17.79 -4.81 7.46
C PRO A 348 17.48 -6.30 7.27
N TRP A 349 16.21 -6.71 7.41
CA TRP A 349 15.85 -8.12 7.30
C TRP A 349 15.95 -8.65 5.87
N GLN A 350 15.58 -7.84 4.87
CA GLN A 350 15.80 -8.17 3.46
C GLN A 350 17.28 -8.17 3.11
N THR A 351 18.11 -7.26 3.66
CA THR A 351 19.57 -7.32 3.48
C THR A 351 20.11 -8.64 4.01
N LEU A 352 19.76 -9.04 5.23
CA LEU A 352 20.23 -10.29 5.83
C LEU A 352 19.79 -11.52 5.04
N ALA A 353 18.55 -11.53 4.54
CA ALA A 353 18.04 -12.62 3.71
C ALA A 353 18.80 -12.71 2.38
N THR A 354 19.14 -11.57 1.78
CA THR A 354 19.97 -11.50 0.56
C THR A 354 21.40 -11.98 0.83
N CYS A 355 22.00 -11.57 1.96
CA CYS A 355 23.32 -12.04 2.38
C CYS A 355 23.34 -13.57 2.53
N SER A 356 22.29 -14.13 3.13
CA SER A 356 22.13 -15.58 3.31
C SER A 356 22.02 -16.32 1.98
N GLU A 357 21.33 -15.74 0.99
CA GLU A 357 21.24 -16.31 -0.35
C GLU A 357 22.57 -16.24 -1.10
N ILE A 358 23.30 -15.13 -1.00
CA ILE A 358 24.64 -14.96 -1.58
C ILE A 358 25.61 -15.99 -1.00
N LEU A 359 25.59 -16.20 0.32
CA LEU A 359 26.41 -17.21 0.98
C LEU A 359 26.08 -18.63 0.48
N ALA A 360 24.79 -18.95 0.34
CA ALA A 360 24.35 -20.25 -0.16
C ALA A 360 24.78 -20.49 -1.61
N ALA A 361 24.71 -19.47 -2.47
CA ALA A 361 25.19 -19.53 -3.85
C ALA A 361 26.72 -19.65 -3.91
N ALA A 362 27.45 -18.82 -3.16
CA ALA A 362 28.92 -18.81 -3.16
C ALA A 362 29.54 -20.14 -2.68
N ARG A 363 28.86 -20.87 -1.80
CA ARG A 363 29.29 -22.18 -1.29
C ARG A 363 28.83 -23.37 -2.13
N HIS A 364 28.13 -23.13 -3.24
CA HIS A 364 27.62 -24.21 -4.07
C HIS A 364 28.79 -24.98 -4.73
N PRO A 365 28.84 -26.33 -4.63
CA PRO A 365 30.00 -27.12 -5.09
C PRO A 365 30.38 -26.91 -6.56
N ASP A 366 29.39 -26.75 -7.43
CA ASP A 366 29.59 -26.59 -8.88
C ASP A 366 29.66 -25.12 -9.33
N GLY A 367 29.87 -24.19 -8.39
CA GLY A 367 29.89 -22.75 -8.62
C GLY A 367 28.52 -22.06 -8.42
N PRO A 368 28.52 -20.73 -8.18
CA PRO A 368 27.32 -19.96 -7.86
C PRO A 368 26.30 -19.92 -9.01
N GLU A 369 26.73 -20.03 -10.26
CA GLU A 369 25.86 -19.98 -11.44
C GLU A 369 24.89 -21.17 -11.51
N ARG A 370 25.28 -22.32 -10.95
CA ARG A 370 24.45 -23.54 -10.93
C ARG A 370 23.53 -23.61 -9.72
N TYR A 371 23.67 -22.70 -8.76
CA TYR A 371 22.80 -22.63 -7.60
C TYR A 371 21.36 -22.35 -8.02
N VAL A 372 20.43 -23.19 -7.57
CA VAL A 372 19.00 -23.07 -7.88
C VAL A 372 18.33 -22.18 -6.82
N SER A 373 18.27 -20.88 -7.11
CA SER A 373 17.72 -19.88 -6.20
C SER A 373 16.20 -19.77 -6.32
N SER A 374 15.56 -19.61 -5.17
CA SER A 374 14.13 -19.31 -5.05
C SER A 374 13.88 -17.89 -4.52
N PHE A 375 14.94 -17.07 -4.44
CA PHE A 375 14.91 -15.76 -3.83
C PHE A 375 14.31 -14.72 -4.79
N PRO A 376 13.41 -13.85 -4.33
CA PRO A 376 12.89 -12.77 -5.14
C PRO A 376 13.89 -11.61 -5.22
N VAL A 377 14.15 -11.09 -6.41
CA VAL A 377 14.86 -9.81 -6.65
C VAL A 377 13.85 -8.80 -7.15
N HIS A 378 13.89 -7.59 -6.61
CA HIS A 378 12.96 -6.52 -6.96
C HIS A 378 13.61 -5.39 -7.75
N GLN A 379 12.80 -4.76 -8.60
CA GLN A 379 13.13 -3.58 -9.41
C GLN A 379 12.05 -2.52 -9.17
N ASP A 380 12.48 -1.33 -8.75
CA ASP A 380 11.59 -0.26 -8.32
C ASP A 380 11.52 0.87 -9.35
N GLY A 381 10.31 1.38 -9.61
CA GLY A 381 10.12 2.54 -10.45
C GLY A 381 10.71 3.82 -9.84
N SER A 382 11.49 4.57 -10.64
CA SER A 382 12.08 5.87 -10.25
C SER A 382 11.01 6.97 -10.09
N CYS A 383 10.29 6.96 -8.97
CA CYS A 383 9.10 7.79 -8.70
C CYS A 383 7.99 7.58 -9.74
N ASN A 384 7.35 6.39 -9.69
CA ASN A 384 6.42 5.92 -10.71
C ASN A 384 5.28 6.91 -11.06
N GLY A 385 4.73 7.62 -10.08
CA GLY A 385 3.72 8.65 -10.33
C GLY A 385 4.19 9.76 -11.29
N LEU A 386 5.42 10.26 -11.14
CA LEU A 386 6.00 11.24 -12.06
C LEU A 386 6.36 10.62 -13.41
N GLN A 387 6.76 9.35 -13.45
CA GLN A 387 6.97 8.65 -14.71
C GLN A 387 5.68 8.64 -15.55
N HIS A 388 4.54 8.36 -14.92
CA HIS A 388 3.25 8.42 -15.61
C HIS A 388 2.89 9.83 -16.08
N TYR A 389 3.15 10.88 -15.28
CA TYR A 389 2.91 12.26 -15.72
C TYR A 389 3.82 12.69 -16.87
N ALA A 390 5.12 12.42 -16.78
CA ALA A 390 6.09 12.76 -17.82
C ALA A 390 5.76 12.04 -19.13
N ALA A 391 5.32 10.77 -19.06
CA ALA A 391 4.88 10.01 -20.23
C ALA A 391 3.56 10.53 -20.84
N MET A 392 2.56 10.92 -20.02
CA MET A 392 1.31 11.51 -20.51
C MET A 392 1.53 12.88 -21.17
N GLY A 393 2.34 13.73 -20.52
CA GLY A 393 2.65 15.08 -20.98
C GLY A 393 3.79 15.20 -21.98
N ARG A 394 4.48 14.09 -22.29
CA ARG A 394 5.69 14.05 -23.14
C ARG A 394 6.73 15.11 -22.75
N ASP A 395 6.93 15.27 -21.45
CA ASP A 395 7.84 16.26 -20.87
C ASP A 395 9.29 15.74 -20.90
N VAL A 396 10.17 16.39 -21.68
CA VAL A 396 11.57 15.99 -21.84
C VAL A 396 12.37 16.16 -20.54
N ALA A 397 12.17 17.28 -19.84
CA ALA A 397 12.89 17.58 -18.59
C ALA A 397 12.42 16.64 -17.47
N GLY A 398 11.10 16.46 -17.36
CA GLY A 398 10.51 15.50 -16.45
C GLY A 398 10.96 14.07 -16.74
N ALA A 399 10.98 13.65 -18.01
CA ALA A 399 11.40 12.31 -18.44
C ALA A 399 12.87 12.01 -18.11
N LEU A 400 13.76 13.01 -18.21
CA LEU A 400 15.15 12.88 -17.78
C LEU A 400 15.21 12.67 -16.26
N ALA A 401 14.53 13.51 -15.48
CA ALA A 401 14.59 13.47 -14.01
C ALA A 401 14.12 12.15 -13.38
N VAL A 402 13.25 11.41 -14.08
CA VAL A 402 12.62 10.16 -13.59
C VAL A 402 13.05 8.92 -14.37
N ASN A 403 14.19 9.00 -15.06
CA ASN A 403 14.81 7.89 -15.79
C ASN A 403 13.93 7.26 -16.88
N LEU A 404 13.03 8.03 -17.51
CA LEU A 404 12.34 7.58 -18.72
C LEU A 404 13.25 7.68 -19.95
N ARG A 405 14.13 8.69 -19.96
CA ARG A 405 15.14 8.87 -20.99
C ARG A 405 16.32 7.93 -20.74
N ALA A 406 16.88 7.35 -21.80
CA ALA A 406 18.07 6.51 -21.68
C ALA A 406 19.28 7.38 -21.32
N VAL A 407 19.90 7.08 -20.18
CA VAL A 407 21.08 7.77 -19.64
C VAL A 407 22.02 6.74 -19.02
N ASP A 408 23.32 7.01 -19.09
CA ASP A 408 24.34 6.08 -18.58
C ASP A 408 24.34 5.98 -17.05
N ARG A 409 23.84 7.02 -16.37
CA ARG A 409 23.77 7.10 -14.91
C ARG A 409 22.38 7.42 -14.40
N PRO A 410 21.95 6.80 -13.28
CA PRO A 410 20.64 7.02 -12.70
C PRO A 410 20.48 8.48 -12.26
N GLN A 411 19.36 9.09 -12.65
CA GLN A 411 18.93 10.39 -12.17
C GLN A 411 18.16 10.24 -10.86
N ASP A 412 18.38 11.16 -9.94
CA ASP A 412 17.70 11.21 -8.64
C ASP A 412 16.86 12.48 -8.57
N VAL A 413 15.58 12.36 -8.93
CA VAL A 413 14.60 13.46 -8.85
C VAL A 413 14.56 14.08 -7.45
N TYR A 414 14.76 13.30 -6.40
CA TYR A 414 14.73 13.81 -5.03
C TYR A 414 15.94 14.71 -4.78
N GLN A 415 17.13 14.31 -5.23
CA GLN A 415 18.32 15.15 -5.12
C GLN A 415 18.19 16.42 -5.95
N ALA A 416 17.66 16.35 -7.17
CA ALA A 416 17.43 17.53 -7.99
C ALA A 416 16.50 18.55 -7.30
N VAL A 417 15.46 18.08 -6.58
CA VAL A 417 14.60 18.94 -5.76
C VAL A 417 15.35 19.47 -4.53
N VAL A 418 16.19 18.65 -3.86
CA VAL A 418 17.05 19.12 -2.74
C VAL A 418 17.92 20.28 -3.20
N ASP A 419 18.60 20.15 -4.33
CA ASP A 419 19.54 21.14 -4.84
C ASP A 419 18.82 22.47 -5.17
N LEU A 420 17.61 22.39 -5.73
CA LEU A 420 16.78 23.56 -6.00
C LEU A 420 16.27 24.25 -4.73
N VAL A 421 15.80 23.46 -3.75
CA VAL A 421 15.37 23.98 -2.44
C VAL A 421 16.55 24.61 -1.69
N GLU A 422 17.73 23.99 -1.72
CA GLU A 422 18.92 24.50 -1.05
C GLU A 422 19.42 25.79 -1.70
N SER A 423 19.44 25.88 -3.04
CA SER A 423 19.80 27.13 -3.73
C SER A 423 18.87 28.29 -3.34
N THR A 424 17.56 28.02 -3.21
CA THR A 424 16.58 29.03 -2.81
C THR A 424 16.74 29.40 -1.34
N ARG A 425 16.98 28.41 -0.47
CA ARG A 425 17.27 28.63 0.96
C ARG A 425 18.51 29.51 1.15
N VAL A 426 19.58 29.26 0.41
CA VAL A 426 20.81 30.07 0.49
C VAL A 426 20.53 31.51 0.08
N ALA A 427 19.75 31.74 -0.98
CA ALA A 427 19.35 33.07 -1.40
C ALA A 427 18.50 33.79 -0.33
N ASP A 428 17.53 33.11 0.27
CA ASP A 428 16.69 33.68 1.34
C ASP A 428 17.49 33.93 2.63
N ALA A 429 18.44 33.04 2.95
CA ALA A 429 19.32 33.19 4.10
C ALA A 429 20.25 34.42 3.95
N ALA A 430 20.72 34.68 2.72
CA ALA A 430 21.51 35.88 2.39
C ALA A 430 20.67 37.16 2.51
N GLN A 431 19.35 37.09 2.32
CA GLN A 431 18.41 38.20 2.54
C GLN A 431 18.00 38.36 4.01
N GLY A 432 18.58 37.60 4.93
CA GLY A 432 18.31 37.72 6.37
C GLY A 432 17.11 36.91 6.87
N HIS A 433 16.60 35.93 6.10
CA HIS A 433 15.48 35.11 6.53
C HIS A 433 15.88 34.10 7.63
N ALA A 434 15.50 34.37 8.88
CA ALA A 434 15.92 33.60 10.07
C ALA A 434 15.60 32.09 10.01
N VAL A 435 14.49 31.70 9.38
CA VAL A 435 14.14 30.28 9.20
C VAL A 435 15.07 29.61 8.18
N ALA A 436 15.47 30.34 7.13
CA ALA A 436 16.34 29.79 6.10
C ALA A 436 17.77 29.58 6.63
N GLN A 437 18.24 30.48 7.50
CA GLN A 437 19.52 30.37 8.19
C GLN A 437 19.58 29.16 9.13
N SER A 438 18.53 28.95 9.94
CA SER A 438 18.49 27.81 10.88
C SER A 438 18.42 26.45 10.20
N LEU A 439 18.01 26.39 8.93
CA LEU A 439 17.88 25.16 8.14
C LEU A 439 19.19 24.71 7.45
N GLN A 440 20.30 25.42 7.64
CA GLN A 440 21.59 25.04 7.07
C GLN A 440 22.00 23.64 7.53
N GLY A 441 22.29 22.74 6.57
CA GLY A 441 22.68 21.34 6.84
C GLY A 441 21.51 20.37 7.06
N TYR A 442 20.26 20.84 7.15
CA TYR A 442 19.07 20.00 7.36
C TYR A 442 18.27 19.71 6.08
N VAL A 443 18.58 20.40 4.98
CA VAL A 443 17.99 20.17 3.65
C VAL A 443 18.70 19.01 2.99
N VAL A 444 18.30 17.80 3.39
CA VAL A 444 18.82 16.55 2.83
C VAL A 444 17.72 15.74 2.17
N ARG A 445 18.10 14.81 1.28
CA ARG A 445 17.19 13.92 0.56
C ARG A 445 16.18 13.23 1.49
N ARG A 446 16.63 12.75 2.66
CA ARG A 446 15.77 12.08 3.66
C ARG A 446 14.63 12.98 4.17
N THR A 447 14.88 14.28 4.28
CA THR A 447 13.89 15.27 4.77
C THR A 447 12.76 15.48 3.76
N ILE A 448 13.07 15.48 2.45
CA ILE A 448 12.09 15.83 1.40
C ILE A 448 11.60 14.63 0.55
N LYS A 449 12.25 13.46 0.59
CA LYS A 449 11.89 12.26 -0.19
C LYS A 449 10.39 11.96 -0.11
N GLN A 450 9.85 11.98 1.10
CA GLN A 450 8.45 11.64 1.35
C GLN A 450 7.47 12.68 0.81
N SER A 451 7.78 13.98 0.92
CA SER A 451 6.92 15.03 0.37
C SER A 451 6.89 14.96 -1.15
N VAL A 452 8.06 14.88 -1.80
CA VAL A 452 8.14 14.74 -3.27
C VAL A 452 7.38 13.51 -3.77
N MET A 453 7.58 12.35 -3.12
CA MET A 453 6.92 11.10 -3.50
C MET A 453 5.39 11.16 -3.34
N THR A 454 4.87 11.99 -2.44
CA THR A 454 3.44 12.02 -2.12
C THR A 454 2.69 13.20 -2.74
N THR A 455 3.38 14.29 -3.13
CA THR A 455 2.78 15.43 -3.85
C THR A 455 2.10 14.98 -5.14
N VAL A 456 2.71 14.05 -5.86
CA VAL A 456 2.22 13.53 -7.15
C VAL A 456 0.97 12.69 -6.97
N TYR A 457 0.74 12.25 -5.74
CA TYR A 457 -0.47 11.57 -5.28
C TYR A 457 -1.39 12.52 -4.48
N GLY A 458 -1.35 13.82 -4.76
CA GLY A 458 -2.31 14.80 -4.26
C GLY A 458 -2.13 15.20 -2.80
N VAL A 459 -0.93 15.08 -2.24
CA VAL A 459 -0.64 15.63 -0.91
C VAL A 459 -0.77 17.15 -0.92
N THR A 460 -1.56 17.65 0.02
CA THR A 460 -1.72 19.09 0.26
C THR A 460 -0.51 19.68 0.96
N GLU A 461 -0.37 21.00 0.93
CA GLU A 461 0.68 21.71 1.69
C GLU A 461 0.69 21.29 3.17
N TYR A 462 -0.48 21.19 3.81
CA TYR A 462 -0.58 20.69 5.18
C TYR A 462 -0.02 19.28 5.35
N GLY A 463 -0.33 18.37 4.43
CA GLY A 463 0.22 17.00 4.46
C GLY A 463 1.74 16.98 4.30
N ALA A 464 2.28 17.81 3.39
CA ALA A 464 3.72 17.96 3.20
C ALA A 464 4.41 18.52 4.47
N ILE A 465 3.78 19.49 5.13
CA ILE A 465 4.27 20.04 6.42
C ILE A 465 4.38 18.94 7.47
N GLN A 466 3.36 18.10 7.64
CA GLN A 466 3.39 17.03 8.65
C GLN A 466 4.48 16.00 8.37
N GLN A 467 4.70 15.65 7.10
CA GLN A 467 5.74 14.71 6.71
C GLN A 467 7.14 15.28 6.98
N ILE A 468 7.41 16.52 6.56
CA ILE A 468 8.70 17.18 6.80
C ILE A 468 8.92 17.38 8.31
N LEU A 469 7.88 17.72 9.06
CA LEU A 469 7.96 17.89 10.51
C LEU A 469 8.36 16.60 11.22
N ALA A 470 7.82 15.45 10.81
CA ALA A 470 8.25 14.16 11.33
C ALA A 470 9.74 13.92 11.08
N ARG A 471 10.25 14.25 9.89
CA ARG A 471 11.68 14.09 9.54
C ARG A 471 12.59 15.06 10.26
N LEU A 472 12.17 16.31 10.45
CA LEU A 472 12.92 17.27 11.27
C LEU A 472 12.94 16.86 12.74
N LYS A 473 11.91 16.15 13.24
CA LYS A 473 11.90 15.57 14.58
C LYS A 473 12.92 14.43 14.69
N ASP A 474 12.98 13.55 13.69
CA ASP A 474 13.97 12.45 13.63
C ASP A 474 15.42 12.97 13.55
N ALA A 475 15.62 14.13 12.90
CA ALA A 475 16.92 14.80 12.79
C ALA A 475 17.26 15.72 13.97
N GLU A 476 16.51 15.64 15.08
CA GLU A 476 16.71 16.42 16.31
C GLU A 476 16.74 17.95 16.12
N PHE A 477 16.05 18.47 15.10
CA PHE A 477 16.00 19.91 14.81
C PHE A 477 15.33 20.70 15.96
N PRO A 478 15.79 21.92 16.31
CA PRO A 478 15.25 22.71 17.43
C PRO A 478 13.73 22.88 17.41
N SER A 479 13.08 22.60 18.54
CA SER A 479 11.61 22.55 18.65
C SER A 479 10.93 23.90 18.39
N GLU A 480 11.54 25.00 18.78
CA GLU A 480 10.97 26.36 18.68
C GLU A 480 10.67 26.78 17.23
N MET A 481 11.56 26.40 16.30
CA MET A 481 11.47 26.79 14.89
C MET A 481 10.95 25.67 14.00
N ARG A 482 10.77 24.45 14.52
CA ARG A 482 10.49 23.24 13.74
C ARG A 482 9.24 23.36 12.86
N HIS A 483 8.14 23.91 13.39
CA HIS A 483 6.92 24.09 12.61
C HIS A 483 7.08 25.13 11.48
N LYS A 484 7.74 26.26 11.78
CA LYS A 484 8.01 27.32 10.79
C LYS A 484 8.96 26.83 9.69
N ALA A 485 9.99 26.07 10.08
CA ALA A 485 10.93 25.42 9.18
C ALA A 485 10.24 24.40 8.27
N ALA A 486 9.37 23.54 8.82
CA ALA A 486 8.59 22.58 8.03
C ALA A 486 7.66 23.27 7.02
N ALA A 487 6.98 24.35 7.43
CA ALA A 487 6.13 25.15 6.54
C ALA A 487 6.93 25.79 5.39
N TYR A 488 8.07 26.40 5.71
CA TYR A 488 8.96 26.99 4.72
C TYR A 488 9.47 25.94 3.71
N LEU A 489 9.98 24.80 4.18
CA LEU A 489 10.45 23.72 3.32
C LEU A 489 9.34 23.10 2.48
N ALA A 490 8.14 22.91 3.02
CA ALA A 490 7.00 22.39 2.27
C ALA A 490 6.66 23.29 1.08
N LYS A 491 6.57 24.60 1.31
CA LYS A 491 6.30 25.59 0.27
C LYS A 491 7.37 25.59 -0.83
N LEU A 492 8.65 25.60 -0.45
CA LEU A 492 9.76 25.55 -1.41
C LEU A 492 9.79 24.24 -2.20
N THR A 493 9.52 23.12 -1.54
CA THR A 493 9.50 21.79 -2.18
C THR A 493 8.41 21.73 -3.25
N LEU A 494 7.19 22.15 -2.92
CA LEU A 494 6.07 22.14 -3.86
C LEU A 494 6.33 23.07 -5.06
N SER A 495 6.87 24.27 -4.81
CA SER A 495 7.26 25.20 -5.88
C SER A 495 8.36 24.63 -6.77
N SER A 496 9.35 23.95 -6.19
CA SER A 496 10.46 23.32 -6.91
C SER A 496 9.99 22.19 -7.83
N ILE A 497 9.05 21.36 -7.38
CA ILE A 497 8.45 20.29 -8.20
C ILE A 497 7.74 20.89 -9.42
N GLY A 498 6.95 21.95 -9.23
CA GLY A 498 6.24 22.62 -10.32
C GLY A 498 7.16 23.22 -11.39
N ARG A 499 8.38 23.64 -11.00
CA ARG A 499 9.41 24.14 -11.94
C ARG A 499 10.02 23.03 -12.79
N ILE A 500 10.22 21.83 -12.23
CA ILE A 500 10.81 20.68 -12.93
C ILE A 500 9.76 20.00 -13.83
N PHE A 501 8.51 19.91 -13.36
CA PHE A 501 7.44 19.16 -14.02
C PHE A 501 6.28 20.08 -14.44
N THR A 502 6.54 20.92 -15.45
CA THR A 502 5.56 21.90 -15.93
C THR A 502 4.34 21.23 -16.56
N SER A 503 4.54 20.28 -17.49
CA SER A 503 3.45 19.53 -18.12
C SER A 503 2.63 18.72 -17.12
N ALA A 504 3.29 18.13 -16.09
CA ALA A 504 2.58 17.41 -15.04
C ALA A 504 1.63 18.34 -14.26
N THR A 505 2.10 19.57 -13.98
CA THR A 505 1.32 20.59 -13.28
C THR A 505 0.11 21.04 -14.11
N HIS A 506 0.27 21.22 -15.43
CA HIS A 506 -0.83 21.52 -16.34
C HIS A 506 -1.88 20.40 -16.36
N ILE A 507 -1.46 19.13 -16.43
CA ILE A 507 -2.36 17.97 -16.39
C ILE A 507 -3.09 17.89 -15.05
N GLN A 508 -2.39 18.10 -13.93
CA GLN A 508 -2.98 18.09 -12.59
C GLN A 508 -4.02 19.20 -12.42
N HIS A 509 -3.75 20.41 -12.89
CA HIS A 509 -4.71 21.51 -12.87
C HIS A 509 -5.94 21.18 -13.72
N TRP A 510 -5.75 20.67 -14.93
CA TRP A 510 -6.86 20.24 -15.78
C TRP A 510 -7.74 19.18 -15.11
N PHE A 511 -7.14 18.16 -14.51
CA PHE A 511 -7.85 17.15 -13.71
C PHE A 511 -8.62 17.77 -12.53
N THR A 512 -7.95 18.60 -11.74
CA THR A 512 -8.51 19.25 -10.54
C THR A 512 -9.75 20.06 -10.91
N ASP A 513 -9.66 20.84 -11.98
CA ASP A 513 -10.72 21.70 -12.48
C ASP A 513 -11.91 20.89 -13.04
N LEU A 514 -11.66 19.82 -13.79
CA LEU A 514 -12.70 18.93 -14.29
C LEU A 514 -13.48 18.28 -13.14
N ALA A 515 -12.79 17.70 -12.17
CA ALA A 515 -13.42 17.04 -11.03
C ALA A 515 -14.21 18.04 -10.16
N LYS A 516 -13.72 19.27 -10.01
CA LYS A 516 -14.41 20.35 -9.31
C LYS A 516 -15.72 20.73 -10.02
N ASP A 517 -15.69 20.88 -11.34
CA ASP A 517 -16.86 21.25 -12.13
C ASP A 517 -17.88 20.11 -12.19
N VAL A 518 -17.46 18.85 -12.32
CA VAL A 518 -18.34 17.68 -12.26
C VAL A 518 -19.08 17.64 -10.92
N ALA A 519 -18.35 17.77 -9.80
CA ALA A 519 -18.96 17.79 -8.48
C ALA A 519 -19.93 18.97 -8.30
N LYS A 520 -19.54 20.18 -8.73
CA LYS A 520 -20.33 21.40 -8.53
C LYS A 520 -21.55 21.49 -9.45
N LEU A 521 -21.38 21.21 -10.73
CA LEU A 521 -22.40 21.44 -11.77
C LEU A 521 -23.29 20.21 -11.98
N ARG A 522 -22.73 19.00 -11.87
CA ARG A 522 -23.47 17.75 -12.09
C ARG A 522 -23.89 17.06 -10.79
N GLN A 523 -23.39 17.50 -9.63
CA GLN A 523 -23.65 16.89 -8.33
C GLN A 523 -23.34 15.38 -8.34
N ALA A 524 -22.29 15.01 -9.08
CA ALA A 524 -21.88 13.64 -9.30
C ALA A 524 -20.41 13.45 -8.93
N SER A 525 -20.04 12.22 -8.58
CA SER A 525 -18.64 11.85 -8.39
C SER A 525 -17.99 11.61 -9.75
N ILE A 526 -16.74 12.03 -9.92
CA ILE A 526 -16.03 11.83 -11.17
C ILE A 526 -15.80 10.32 -11.40
N GLN A 527 -15.99 9.91 -12.65
CA GLN A 527 -15.78 8.53 -13.08
C GLN A 527 -15.03 8.49 -14.42
N TRP A 528 -14.27 7.42 -14.62
CA TRP A 528 -13.52 7.17 -15.85
C TRP A 528 -13.39 5.66 -16.09
N ARG A 529 -12.86 5.29 -17.25
CA ARG A 529 -12.49 3.91 -17.55
C ARG A 529 -10.98 3.82 -17.74
N THR A 530 -10.36 2.80 -17.15
CA THR A 530 -8.93 2.57 -17.35
C THR A 530 -8.63 2.08 -18.77
N PRO A 531 -7.37 2.14 -19.24
CA PRO A 531 -6.97 1.56 -20.52
C PRO A 531 -7.18 0.03 -20.64
N LEU A 532 -7.46 -0.66 -19.54
CA LEU A 532 -7.85 -2.08 -19.49
C LEU A 532 -9.39 -2.28 -19.40
N GLY A 533 -10.17 -1.20 -19.44
CA GLY A 533 -11.63 -1.22 -19.44
C GLY A 533 -12.29 -1.23 -18.05
N LEU A 534 -11.51 -1.19 -16.96
CA LEU A 534 -12.05 -1.15 -15.60
C LEU A 534 -12.79 0.19 -15.37
N PRO A 535 -14.09 0.19 -15.06
CA PRO A 535 -14.77 1.41 -14.66
C PRO A 535 -14.30 1.80 -13.26
N ILE A 536 -14.00 3.08 -13.06
CA ILE A 536 -13.62 3.65 -11.76
C ILE A 536 -14.56 4.80 -11.46
N VAL A 537 -15.13 4.77 -10.26
CA VAL A 537 -15.95 5.85 -9.71
C VAL A 537 -15.35 6.25 -8.38
N GLN A 538 -15.12 7.55 -8.17
CA GLN A 538 -14.64 8.01 -6.87
C GLN A 538 -15.67 7.72 -5.77
N PRO A 539 -15.27 7.08 -4.65
CA PRO A 539 -16.21 6.68 -3.59
C PRO A 539 -16.64 7.86 -2.70
N TYR A 540 -16.04 9.03 -2.87
CA TYR A 540 -16.38 10.21 -2.07
C TYR A 540 -17.72 10.77 -2.53
N PRO A 541 -18.49 11.40 -1.61
CA PRO A 541 -19.62 12.23 -2.00
C PRO A 541 -19.19 13.29 -3.04
N PRO A 542 -20.14 13.89 -3.79
CA PRO A 542 -19.88 14.93 -4.79
C PRO A 542 -19.49 16.27 -4.13
N ASP A 543 -18.50 16.24 -3.24
CA ASP A 543 -17.89 17.40 -2.61
C ASP A 543 -16.78 17.94 -3.54
N PRO A 544 -16.88 19.21 -3.99
CA PRO A 544 -15.94 19.74 -4.98
C PRO A 544 -14.48 19.74 -4.52
N VAL A 545 -14.20 19.91 -3.22
CA VAL A 545 -12.83 19.93 -2.70
C VAL A 545 -12.25 18.52 -2.66
N LYS A 546 -13.02 17.55 -2.16
CA LYS A 546 -12.57 16.15 -2.07
C LYS A 546 -12.41 15.53 -3.45
N GLN A 547 -13.35 15.75 -4.37
CA GLN A 547 -13.29 15.20 -5.73
C GLN A 547 -12.08 15.76 -6.49
N SER A 548 -11.88 17.09 -6.43
CA SER A 548 -10.77 17.75 -7.13
C SER A 548 -9.40 17.34 -6.62
N ASN A 549 -9.20 17.30 -5.29
CA ASN A 549 -7.92 16.90 -4.71
C ASN A 549 -7.62 15.40 -4.91
N ALA A 550 -8.65 14.55 -4.98
CA ALA A 550 -8.46 13.10 -5.09
C ALA A 550 -8.37 12.60 -6.54
N PHE A 551 -8.82 13.37 -7.53
CA PHE A 551 -8.85 12.89 -8.92
C PHE A 551 -7.47 12.67 -9.54
N PRO A 552 -6.52 13.63 -9.50
CA PRO A 552 -5.18 13.41 -10.02
C PRO A 552 -4.48 12.16 -9.45
N PRO A 553 -4.39 11.95 -8.12
CA PRO A 553 -3.80 10.73 -7.57
C PRO A 553 -4.50 9.46 -8.02
N ASN A 554 -5.84 9.44 -7.96
CA ASN A 554 -6.59 8.22 -8.23
C ASN A 554 -6.50 7.82 -9.71
N PHE A 555 -6.42 8.80 -10.60
CA PHE A 555 -6.22 8.56 -12.03
C PHE A 555 -4.83 7.97 -12.30
N VAL A 556 -3.76 8.56 -11.75
CA VAL A 556 -2.40 8.04 -11.89
C VAL A 556 -2.26 6.64 -11.28
N HIS A 557 -2.87 6.40 -10.11
CA HIS A 557 -2.93 5.07 -9.52
C HIS A 557 -3.64 4.06 -10.42
N SER A 558 -4.66 4.47 -11.16
CA SER A 558 -5.28 3.55 -12.10
C SER A 558 -4.37 3.17 -13.28
N LEU A 559 -3.46 4.07 -13.68
CA LEU A 559 -2.45 3.79 -14.70
C LEU A 559 -1.30 2.94 -14.17
N ASP A 560 -0.86 3.16 -12.93
CA ASP A 560 0.14 2.31 -12.24
C ASP A 560 -0.32 0.85 -12.24
N SER A 561 -1.62 0.66 -11.97
CA SER A 561 -2.23 -0.64 -11.85
C SER A 561 -2.37 -1.31 -13.21
N CYS A 562 -2.71 -0.54 -14.25
CA CYS A 562 -2.74 -1.05 -15.62
C CYS A 562 -1.36 -1.49 -16.08
N HIS A 563 -0.32 -0.72 -15.79
CA HIS A 563 1.05 -1.05 -16.17
C HIS A 563 1.54 -2.33 -15.46
N MET A 564 1.29 -2.45 -14.17
CA MET A 564 1.60 -3.67 -13.41
C MET A 564 0.84 -4.89 -13.96
N MET A 565 -0.47 -4.76 -14.23
CA MET A 565 -1.29 -5.85 -14.77
C MET A 565 -0.81 -6.31 -16.15
N LEU A 566 -0.52 -5.37 -17.06
CA LEU A 566 0.02 -5.69 -18.38
C LEU A 566 1.37 -6.40 -18.28
N THR A 567 2.25 -5.91 -17.40
CA THR A 567 3.56 -6.53 -17.14
C THR A 567 3.41 -7.94 -16.59
N ALA A 568 2.49 -8.17 -15.64
CA ALA A 568 2.23 -9.48 -15.06
C ALA A 568 1.77 -10.50 -16.11
N LEU A 569 0.81 -10.11 -16.96
CA LEU A 569 0.28 -10.95 -18.05
C LEU A 569 1.38 -11.34 -19.04
N GLU A 570 2.20 -10.37 -19.43
CA GLU A 570 3.25 -10.62 -20.41
C GLU A 570 4.39 -11.45 -19.82
N CYS A 571 4.79 -11.20 -18.56
CA CYS A 571 5.73 -12.06 -17.83
C CYS A 571 5.26 -13.53 -17.79
N GLN A 572 3.97 -13.77 -17.55
CA GLN A 572 3.41 -15.12 -17.55
C GLN A 572 3.57 -15.82 -18.90
N LYS A 573 3.33 -15.11 -20.02
CA LYS A 573 3.51 -15.67 -21.38
C LYS A 573 4.95 -16.08 -21.65
N PHE A 574 5.92 -15.32 -21.14
CA PHE A 574 7.36 -15.61 -21.28
C PHE A 574 7.92 -16.53 -20.19
N GLY A 575 7.08 -17.08 -19.30
CA GLY A 575 7.53 -17.98 -18.22
C GLY A 575 8.35 -17.28 -17.14
N VAL A 576 8.25 -15.95 -17.03
CA VAL A 576 8.88 -15.13 -15.99
C VAL A 576 7.96 -15.12 -14.77
N THR A 577 8.47 -15.57 -13.62
CA THR A 577 7.75 -15.47 -12.35
C THR A 577 7.56 -13.99 -12.02
N PHE A 578 6.35 -13.58 -11.66
CA PHE A 578 6.05 -12.18 -11.36
C PHE A 578 5.27 -12.05 -10.06
N ALA A 579 5.77 -11.19 -9.17
CA ALA A 579 5.03 -10.62 -8.06
C ALA A 579 5.26 -9.11 -8.05
N ALA A 580 4.37 -8.37 -7.39
CA ALA A 580 4.52 -6.93 -7.29
C ALA A 580 4.08 -6.40 -5.93
N VAL A 581 4.74 -5.35 -5.49
CA VAL A 581 4.27 -4.43 -4.46
C VAL A 581 4.03 -3.09 -5.15
N HIS A 582 2.88 -2.97 -5.81
CA HIS A 582 2.55 -1.81 -6.62
C HIS A 582 3.55 -1.55 -7.75
N ASP A 583 4.41 -0.54 -7.63
CA ASP A 583 5.45 -0.10 -8.56
C ASP A 583 6.82 -0.76 -8.31
N CYS A 584 6.87 -1.74 -7.41
CA CYS A 584 8.01 -2.60 -7.15
C CYS A 584 7.77 -3.99 -7.76
N PHE A 585 8.51 -4.38 -8.80
CA PHE A 585 8.29 -5.64 -9.54
C PHE A 585 9.34 -6.68 -9.18
N TRP A 586 8.89 -7.90 -8.88
CA TRP A 586 9.72 -8.97 -8.31
C TRP A 586 9.76 -10.17 -9.24
N THR A 587 10.95 -10.74 -9.42
CA THR A 587 11.15 -11.97 -10.20
C THR A 587 12.38 -12.75 -9.71
N HIS A 588 12.69 -13.88 -10.33
CA HIS A 588 13.92 -14.64 -10.06
C HIS A 588 15.15 -13.87 -10.56
N PRO A 589 16.33 -13.99 -9.91
CA PRO A 589 17.53 -13.25 -10.30
C PRO A 589 17.91 -13.45 -11.78
N CYS A 590 17.71 -14.66 -12.32
CA CYS A 590 18.01 -15.01 -13.70
C CYS A 590 17.11 -14.30 -14.73
N ASP A 591 15.93 -13.84 -14.31
CA ASP A 591 14.87 -13.29 -15.17
C ASP A 591 14.76 -11.77 -15.09
N VAL A 592 15.57 -11.10 -14.26
CA VAL A 592 15.47 -9.63 -14.04
C VAL A 592 15.56 -8.85 -15.34
N ASP A 593 16.49 -9.18 -16.24
CA ASP A 593 16.61 -8.52 -17.54
C ASP A 593 15.37 -8.73 -18.42
N ALA A 594 14.79 -9.94 -18.37
CA ALA A 594 13.59 -10.27 -19.15
C ALA A 594 12.38 -9.48 -18.63
N MET A 595 12.17 -9.47 -17.31
CA MET A 595 11.15 -8.65 -16.67
C MET A 595 11.35 -7.16 -16.96
N GLY A 596 12.58 -6.65 -16.90
CA GLY A 596 12.90 -5.26 -17.18
C GLY A 596 12.56 -4.86 -18.62
N ARG A 597 12.82 -5.72 -19.61
CA ARG A 597 12.41 -5.49 -21.01
C ARG A 597 10.88 -5.47 -21.15
N ILE A 598 10.20 -6.45 -20.57
CA ILE A 598 8.73 -6.54 -20.61
C ILE A 598 8.11 -5.30 -19.96
N CYS A 599 8.59 -4.89 -18.78
CA CYS A 599 8.14 -3.72 -18.06
C CYS A 599 8.19 -2.45 -18.93
N ARG A 600 9.33 -2.20 -19.60
CA ARG A 600 9.50 -1.06 -20.52
C ARG A 600 8.55 -1.13 -21.72
N GLN A 601 8.44 -2.30 -22.35
CA GLN A 601 7.55 -2.51 -23.50
C GLN A 601 6.08 -2.23 -23.14
N GLN A 602 5.62 -2.76 -22.01
CA GLN A 602 4.24 -2.55 -21.56
C GLN A 602 3.98 -1.10 -21.14
N PHE A 603 4.97 -0.40 -20.59
CA PHE A 603 4.85 1.03 -20.30
C PHE A 603 4.70 1.87 -21.58
N VAL A 604 5.54 1.62 -22.59
CA VAL A 604 5.46 2.30 -23.89
C VAL A 604 4.13 1.98 -24.58
N GLN A 605 3.70 0.73 -24.58
CA GLN A 605 2.42 0.32 -25.16
C GLN A 605 1.24 1.00 -24.48
N LEU A 606 1.26 1.12 -23.15
CA LEU A 606 0.23 1.81 -22.38
C LEU A 606 0.15 3.30 -22.74
N HIS A 607 1.27 4.02 -22.71
CA HIS A 607 1.31 5.48 -22.95
C HIS A 607 1.32 5.88 -24.44
N SER A 608 1.44 4.91 -25.34
CA SER A 608 1.17 5.12 -26.77
C SER A 608 -0.32 5.29 -27.07
N LYS A 609 -1.20 4.83 -26.17
CA LYS A 609 -2.64 5.08 -26.27
C LYS A 609 -2.96 6.56 -26.00
N PRO A 610 -4.03 7.12 -26.59
CA PRO A 610 -4.40 8.52 -26.39
C PRO A 610 -5.14 8.74 -25.05
N ILE A 611 -4.51 8.37 -23.93
CA ILE A 611 -5.13 8.31 -22.58
C ILE A 611 -5.91 9.58 -22.20
N LEU A 612 -5.31 10.77 -22.37
CA LEU A 612 -5.98 12.04 -22.02
C LEU A 612 -7.16 12.37 -22.96
N ALA A 613 -7.08 11.98 -24.23
CA ALA A 613 -8.17 12.20 -25.19
C ALA A 613 -9.31 11.21 -24.97
N ASP A 614 -9.01 9.95 -24.64
CA ASP A 614 -10.00 8.95 -24.24
C ASP A 614 -10.73 9.38 -22.97
N LEU A 615 -10.00 9.94 -22.00
CA LEU A 615 -10.58 10.51 -20.79
C LEU A 615 -11.48 11.71 -21.11
N SER A 616 -10.99 12.67 -21.92
CA SER A 616 -11.76 13.84 -22.35
C SER A 616 -13.07 13.39 -23.03
N SER A 617 -12.99 12.46 -23.98
CA SER A 617 -14.14 11.89 -24.69
C SER A 617 -15.12 11.18 -23.75
N HIS A 618 -14.61 10.46 -22.74
CA HIS A 618 -15.44 9.83 -21.73
C HIS A 618 -16.20 10.86 -20.89
N ILE A 619 -15.50 11.89 -20.40
CA ILE A 619 -16.10 12.95 -19.59
C ILE A 619 -17.12 13.74 -20.41
N ASP A 620 -16.82 14.04 -21.68
CA ASP A 620 -17.75 14.71 -22.58
C ASP A 620 -19.04 13.91 -22.74
N ARG A 621 -18.94 12.61 -23.04
CA ARG A 621 -20.10 11.74 -23.20
C ARG A 621 -20.97 11.63 -21.95
N VAL A 622 -20.35 11.61 -20.76
CA VAL A 622 -21.06 11.33 -19.49
C VAL A 622 -21.57 12.61 -18.82
N PHE A 623 -20.78 13.68 -18.85
CA PHE A 623 -20.98 14.86 -18.01
C PHE A 623 -21.20 16.16 -18.79
N SER A 624 -20.96 16.23 -20.10
CA SER A 624 -21.24 17.46 -20.86
C SER A 624 -22.72 17.83 -20.80
N PHE A 625 -22.98 19.14 -20.90
CA PHE A 625 -24.33 19.67 -21.05
C PHE A 625 -24.75 19.61 -22.52
N ARG A 626 -25.83 18.90 -22.82
CA ARG A 626 -26.41 18.85 -24.16
C ARG A 626 -27.01 20.20 -24.55
N GLN A 627 -27.18 20.46 -25.85
CA GLN A 627 -27.72 21.72 -26.34
C GLN A 627 -29.13 22.01 -25.79
N SER A 628 -29.95 20.99 -25.61
CA SER A 628 -31.27 21.09 -24.96
C SER A 628 -31.18 21.52 -23.49
N GLU A 629 -30.19 21.00 -22.75
CA GLU A 629 -29.96 21.37 -21.35
C GLU A 629 -29.42 22.80 -21.26
N LEU A 630 -28.50 23.19 -22.14
CA LEU A 630 -27.98 24.55 -22.22
C LEU A 630 -29.08 25.56 -22.54
N ALA A 631 -30.05 25.23 -23.41
CA ALA A 631 -31.18 26.11 -23.72
C ALA A 631 -32.07 26.39 -22.50
N SER A 632 -32.13 25.47 -21.53
CA SER A 632 -32.90 25.63 -20.30
C SER A 632 -32.18 26.42 -19.19
N LEU A 633 -30.88 26.67 -19.35
CA LEU A 633 -30.07 27.39 -18.36
C LEU A 633 -29.97 28.88 -18.72
N SER A 634 -29.96 29.75 -17.71
CA SER A 634 -29.79 31.19 -17.88
C SER A 634 -28.72 31.77 -16.93
N GLY A 635 -28.24 32.97 -17.25
CA GLY A 635 -27.29 33.73 -16.44
C GLY A 635 -25.96 33.00 -16.18
N GLN A 636 -25.50 33.04 -14.93
CA GLN A 636 -24.20 32.48 -14.51
C GLN A 636 -24.10 30.97 -14.70
N LYS A 637 -25.22 30.23 -14.56
CA LYS A 637 -25.23 28.77 -14.72
C LYS A 637 -24.95 28.36 -16.17
N LEU A 638 -25.53 29.07 -17.14
CA LEU A 638 -25.26 28.85 -18.56
C LEU A 638 -23.80 29.10 -18.91
N GLN A 639 -23.22 30.19 -18.39
CA GLN A 639 -21.80 30.50 -18.61
C GLN A 639 -20.88 29.43 -18.01
N ALA A 640 -21.16 28.98 -16.79
CA ALA A 640 -20.40 27.91 -16.14
C ALA A 640 -20.50 26.59 -16.92
N ALA A 641 -21.68 26.21 -17.39
CA ALA A 641 -21.89 25.01 -18.21
C ALA A 641 -21.13 25.08 -19.56
N LYS A 642 -21.18 26.22 -20.26
CA LYS A 642 -20.40 26.42 -21.50
C LYS A 642 -18.90 26.36 -21.26
N ARG A 643 -18.41 26.99 -20.18
CA ARG A 643 -16.98 26.92 -19.79
C ARG A 643 -16.57 25.49 -19.47
N PHE A 644 -17.40 24.74 -18.76
CA PHE A 644 -17.14 23.34 -18.46
C PHE A 644 -17.05 22.49 -19.74
N ASN A 645 -18.04 22.57 -20.64
CA ASN A 645 -17.98 21.86 -21.94
C ASN A 645 -16.72 22.22 -22.73
N SER A 646 -16.33 23.51 -22.78
CA SER A 646 -15.11 23.94 -23.44
C SER A 646 -13.85 23.37 -22.79
N ARG A 647 -13.81 23.32 -21.44
CA ARG A 647 -12.67 22.83 -20.66
C ARG A 647 -12.43 21.33 -20.84
N ILE A 648 -13.49 20.54 -21.03
CA ILE A 648 -13.37 19.10 -21.32
C ILE A 648 -12.51 18.89 -22.57
N LEU A 649 -12.69 19.74 -23.60
CA LEU A 649 -11.98 19.64 -24.88
C LEU A 649 -10.58 20.28 -24.86
N GLN A 650 -10.27 21.10 -23.86
CA GLN A 650 -8.95 21.73 -23.67
C GLN A 650 -7.96 20.76 -23.04
N ILE A 651 -7.60 19.71 -23.78
CA ILE A 651 -6.59 18.75 -23.36
C ILE A 651 -5.23 19.48 -23.33
N PRO A 652 -4.43 19.34 -22.25
CA PRO A 652 -3.09 19.92 -22.19
C PRO A 652 -2.20 19.45 -23.34
N ASP A 653 -1.43 20.38 -23.91
CA ASP A 653 -0.49 20.09 -24.99
C ASP A 653 0.60 19.10 -24.54
N LYS A 654 1.03 18.25 -25.46
CA LYS A 654 2.13 17.32 -25.25
C LYS A 654 3.44 18.01 -25.63
N GLY A 655 4.50 17.74 -24.87
CA GLY A 655 5.87 18.09 -25.26
C GLY A 655 6.45 17.12 -26.29
N ASP A 656 7.77 17.21 -26.46
CA ASP A 656 8.50 16.54 -27.55
C ASP A 656 9.19 15.21 -27.14
N PHE A 657 8.93 14.69 -25.94
CA PHE A 657 9.57 13.45 -25.49
C PHE A 657 9.14 12.23 -26.33
N ASP A 658 10.12 11.52 -26.89
CA ASP A 658 9.90 10.25 -27.56
C ASP A 658 9.82 9.09 -26.56
N LEU A 659 8.64 8.46 -26.47
CA LEU A 659 8.45 7.29 -25.60
C LEU A 659 9.33 6.09 -25.98
N SER A 660 9.81 6.00 -27.22
CA SER A 660 10.66 4.89 -27.64
C SER A 660 11.98 4.83 -26.85
N GLU A 661 12.43 5.96 -26.30
CA GLU A 661 13.64 6.03 -25.45
C GLU A 661 13.51 5.19 -24.18
N VAL A 662 12.30 5.00 -23.65
CA VAL A 662 12.04 4.17 -22.47
C VAL A 662 12.48 2.73 -22.68
N LEU A 663 12.40 2.22 -23.92
CA LEU A 663 12.83 0.85 -24.25
C LEU A 663 14.33 0.63 -23.98
N ARG A 664 15.13 1.70 -24.00
CA ARG A 664 16.58 1.68 -23.79
C ARG A 664 17.00 2.18 -22.40
N SER A 665 16.07 2.65 -21.58
CA SER A 665 16.38 3.18 -20.24
C SER A 665 16.62 2.05 -19.23
N GLU A 666 17.87 1.90 -18.78
CA GLU A 666 18.26 0.90 -17.78
C GLU A 666 17.71 1.23 -16.39
N TYR A 667 17.65 2.51 -16.01
CA TYR A 667 17.27 2.96 -14.67
C TYR A 667 15.79 3.36 -14.52
N PHE A 668 14.97 3.06 -15.54
CA PHE A 668 13.52 3.28 -15.49
C PHE A 668 12.89 2.53 -14.31
N PHE A 669 13.21 1.24 -14.19
CA PHE A 669 12.94 0.38 -13.04
C PHE A 669 14.27 -0.30 -12.69
N SER A 670 14.84 -0.04 -11.50
CA SER A 670 16.19 -0.52 -11.13
C SER A 670 16.35 -0.89 -9.66
#